data_AF-A0A668UWQ0-F1
#
_entry.id   AF-A0A668UWQ0-F1
#
_cell.length_a   1.000
_cell.length_b   1.000
_cell.length_c   1.000
_cell.angle_alpha   90.00
_cell.angle_beta   90.00
_cell.angle_gamma   90.00
#
_symmetry.space_group_name_H-M   'P 1'
#
loop_
_entity.id
_entity.type
_entity.pdbx_description
1 polymer ?
#
loop_
_entity_poly.entity_id
_entity_poly.type
_entity_poly.pdbx_seq_one_letter_code
_entity_poly.pdbx_strand_id
1 'polypeptide(L)'
;MSLAFFLNDLLSVMDRGFVFSLIRAYWKQVSTKLYALQNPTLESLRLDFLRIVCSHEHYVTLNLPCSLLTPPASPSPSVSSATSQSSGFSTHVQDQKIANMFELSVPFREQHYLAGLVLSELSVILDPDNEGMFGLHKKVVSVVHNLLSSHDSDPRYADPEVKARVAMLYLPLIGIVMEALPQLHDFTESHNQWGRPGGPQGAAVGTSGEETEGEGNSMISQTVAMAIAGTSTASPMSRPSSFLLNSQASRQHGSFSAESSRSLLICLLWVLKNADELVLQKWFTDLSVSQLNRLLDLLYLCVSCFEYKGKKAFERMNSLTFKKSKDMKAKLEEAILGSIGARQEMVRRSRGQLERSPSGSAFGSQENLRWRKDMTHWRQNSEKMDKTRAELEHEALIDGNLATEANLIILDTLEIIVQTASVTESKESILGGVLKVLLHSMACNQSALYLQHCFATQRALVSKFPELLFEEETEQCADLCLRLLRSCSSSISTIRSHASASLYLLMRQNFEIGNNFARVKMQVTMSLSSLVGTSQNFNEEFLRRSLKTILTYAEEDLELRETTFPDQVQDLVFNLHMILSDTVKMKEHQEDPEMLIDLMYRIAKGYQTSPDLRLTWLQNMAGKHSERNNHAEAAQCLVHSAALVAEYLSMLEDRKYLPVGCVTFQNISSNVLEESAVSDDVVSPDEEGICSGKYFTEIGLVGLLEQAAASFSMAGMYEAVNEVYKVLIPVHEANRDAKKLATIHGKLQEAFGKIVHQSTGWERMFGTYFRVGFYGTKFGDLDEQEFVYKEPAITKLAEISHRLEGFYGERFGEDQVEVIKDSNPVDKCKLDPNKAFIQITYVEPYFDTYEMKDRITYFDKNYNLRRFVYCTPFTLDGRAHGDLHEQFKRKTILTTSHAFPYIKTRINIIHKEEIISTPIEVAIEDMQKKTQELAFATHQDPADAKMLQMVLQGSVGTTVNQGPLEVAQVFLSEIPSDPKLYRHHNKLRLCFKDFTKRCEDALRKNKSLIGPDQKEYQRELERNYHRLKEALQPLINRKIPQLYKPVLQVNSHSKRTA
;
A
#
# COMPACT_ATOMS: atom_id res chain seq x y z
N MET A 1 -61.74 3.72 13.83
CA MET A 1 -61.69 4.16 12.41
C MET A 1 -62.83 5.08 12.04
N SER A 2 -64.11 4.67 12.07
CA SER A 2 -65.24 5.54 11.68
C SER A 2 -65.32 6.85 12.47
N LEU A 3 -64.99 6.81 13.77
CA LEU A 3 -64.89 8.02 14.61
C LEU A 3 -63.79 8.99 14.15
N ALA A 4 -62.67 8.49 13.63
CA ALA A 4 -61.57 9.32 13.17
C ALA A 4 -61.95 10.08 11.89
N PHE A 5 -62.62 9.42 10.95
CA PHE A 5 -63.18 10.07 9.76
C PHE A 5 -64.24 11.10 10.13
N PHE A 6 -65.14 10.75 11.06
CA PHE A 6 -66.13 11.70 11.55
C PHE A 6 -65.51 12.96 12.17
N LEU A 7 -64.49 12.80 13.03
CA LEU A 7 -63.79 13.96 13.62
C LEU A 7 -62.99 14.76 12.57
N ASN A 8 -62.43 14.09 11.55
CA ASN A 8 -61.74 14.75 10.44
C ASN A 8 -62.73 15.64 9.65
N ASP A 9 -63.90 15.11 9.29
CA ASP A 9 -64.93 15.87 8.58
C ASP A 9 -65.50 17.01 9.43
N LEU A 10 -65.61 16.81 10.75
CA LEU A 10 -66.08 17.84 11.69
C LEU A 10 -65.13 19.03 11.84
N LEU A 11 -63.83 18.88 11.60
CA LEU A 11 -62.86 20.00 11.63
C LEU A 11 -63.19 21.08 10.58
N SER A 12 -63.90 20.71 9.51
CA SER A 12 -64.35 21.63 8.46
C SER A 12 -65.72 22.27 8.75
N VAL A 13 -66.50 21.74 9.70
CA VAL A 13 -67.92 22.10 9.89
C VAL A 13 -68.21 22.73 11.27
N MET A 14 -67.49 22.34 12.32
CA MET A 14 -67.74 22.77 13.71
C MET A 14 -66.63 23.65 14.28
N ASP A 15 -66.90 24.26 15.44
CA ASP A 15 -65.88 25.00 16.19
C ASP A 15 -64.66 24.12 16.50
N ARG A 16 -63.49 24.58 16.09
CA ARG A 16 -62.22 23.85 16.17
C ARG A 16 -61.84 23.56 17.62
N GLY A 17 -62.13 24.48 18.55
CA GLY A 17 -61.85 24.29 19.98
C GLY A 17 -62.66 23.14 20.59
N PHE A 18 -63.93 23.02 20.21
CA PHE A 18 -64.78 21.89 20.59
C PHE A 18 -64.28 20.56 20.01
N VAL A 19 -63.90 20.53 18.72
CA VAL A 19 -63.38 19.31 18.07
C VAL A 19 -62.04 18.88 18.69
N PHE A 20 -61.14 19.82 19.02
CA PHE A 20 -59.91 19.51 19.77
C PHE A 20 -60.18 18.96 21.17
N SER A 21 -61.20 19.48 21.86
CA SER A 21 -61.62 18.95 23.17
C SER A 21 -62.14 17.52 23.08
N LEU A 22 -62.88 17.19 22.01
CA LEU A 22 -63.30 15.83 21.70
C LEU A 22 -62.11 14.92 21.39
N ILE A 23 -61.19 15.35 20.53
CA ILE A 23 -59.95 14.61 20.22
C ILE A 23 -59.19 14.32 21.52
N ARG A 24 -59.03 15.32 22.40
CA ARG A 24 -58.36 15.18 23.71
C ARG A 24 -59.08 14.20 24.64
N ALA A 25 -60.41 14.27 24.74
CA ALA A 25 -61.20 13.40 25.59
C ALA A 25 -61.12 11.94 25.13
N TYR A 26 -61.26 11.69 23.83
CA TYR A 26 -61.11 10.35 23.26
C TYR A 26 -59.67 9.83 23.37
N TRP A 27 -58.68 10.68 23.13
CA TRP A 27 -57.26 10.35 23.30
C TRP A 27 -56.95 9.90 24.73
N LYS A 28 -57.43 10.65 25.73
CA LYS A 28 -57.27 10.32 27.15
C LYS A 28 -57.96 9.00 27.49
N GLN A 29 -59.19 8.79 27.02
CA GLN A 29 -59.95 7.57 27.29
C GLN A 29 -59.29 6.31 26.68
N VAL A 30 -58.74 6.43 25.47
CA VAL A 30 -58.00 5.35 24.79
C VAL A 30 -56.66 5.10 25.51
N SER A 31 -55.94 6.15 25.90
CA SER A 31 -54.68 6.04 26.65
C SER A 31 -54.86 5.35 28.01
N THR A 32 -55.92 5.68 28.75
CA THR A 32 -56.21 5.03 30.05
C THR A 32 -56.53 3.54 29.89
N LYS A 33 -57.21 3.16 28.79
CA LYS A 33 -57.48 1.75 28.49
C LYS A 33 -56.24 0.98 28.02
N LEU A 34 -55.32 1.66 27.34
CA LEU A 34 -54.04 1.09 26.89
C LEU A 34 -53.11 0.76 28.06
N TYR A 35 -52.97 1.68 29.02
CA TYR A 35 -52.21 1.45 30.26
C TYR A 35 -52.70 0.25 31.07
N ALA A 36 -53.99 -0.10 30.97
CA ALA A 36 -54.59 -1.22 31.70
C ALA A 36 -54.45 -2.59 31.02
N LEU A 37 -54.24 -2.64 29.69
CA LEU A 37 -54.37 -3.87 28.88
C LEU A 37 -53.13 -4.23 28.06
N GLN A 38 -52.14 -3.33 27.90
CA GLN A 38 -50.88 -3.53 27.15
C GLN A 38 -51.05 -4.34 25.85
N ASN A 39 -51.97 -3.92 24.98
CA ASN A 39 -52.30 -4.66 23.75
C ASN A 39 -51.78 -3.95 22.49
N PRO A 40 -50.89 -4.57 21.70
CA PRO A 40 -50.29 -3.94 20.51
C PRO A 40 -51.30 -3.62 19.39
N THR A 41 -52.45 -4.30 19.37
CA THR A 41 -53.52 -3.99 18.39
C THR A 41 -54.24 -2.67 18.70
N LEU A 42 -54.37 -2.30 19.97
CA LEU A 42 -54.96 -1.02 20.38
C LEU A 42 -54.02 0.16 20.06
N GLU A 43 -52.71 -0.03 20.22
CA GLU A 43 -51.71 0.97 19.82
C GLU A 43 -51.67 1.15 18.30
N SER A 44 -51.80 0.06 17.54
CA SER A 44 -51.95 0.11 16.07
C SER A 44 -53.17 0.95 15.66
N LEU A 45 -54.31 0.78 16.32
CA LEU A 45 -55.54 1.54 16.05
C LEU A 45 -55.41 3.03 16.46
N ARG A 46 -54.62 3.33 17.49
CA ARG A 46 -54.30 4.70 17.92
C ARG A 46 -53.47 5.44 16.86
N LEU A 47 -52.48 4.77 16.27
CA LEU A 47 -51.71 5.31 15.15
C LEU A 47 -52.58 5.56 13.91
N ASP A 48 -53.52 4.65 13.62
CA ASP A 48 -54.47 4.87 12.51
C ASP A 48 -55.41 6.05 12.78
N PHE A 49 -55.83 6.24 14.04
CA PHE A 49 -56.62 7.40 14.44
C PHE A 49 -55.85 8.70 14.21
N LEU A 50 -54.59 8.78 14.66
CA LEU A 50 -53.74 9.95 14.41
C LEU A 50 -53.51 10.18 12.92
N ARG A 51 -53.23 9.13 12.15
CA ARG A 51 -53.01 9.23 10.71
C ARG A 51 -54.19 9.88 10.00
N ILE A 52 -55.42 9.47 10.34
CA ILE A 52 -56.64 10.01 9.73
C ILE A 52 -56.85 11.46 10.14
N VAL A 53 -56.75 11.79 11.44
CA VAL A 53 -56.98 13.15 11.93
C VAL A 53 -55.92 14.13 11.40
N CYS A 54 -54.66 13.70 11.32
CA CYS A 54 -53.56 14.54 10.83
C CYS A 54 -53.55 14.70 9.31
N SER A 55 -54.31 13.88 8.56
CA SER A 55 -54.42 14.00 7.09
C SER A 55 -55.35 15.13 6.61
N HIS A 56 -55.86 15.97 7.53
CA HIS A 56 -56.74 17.09 7.19
C HIS A 56 -56.03 18.18 6.39
N GLU A 57 -56.72 18.78 5.43
CA GLU A 57 -56.16 19.76 4.47
C GLU A 57 -55.49 20.98 5.12
N HIS A 58 -56.01 21.43 6.27
CA HIS A 58 -55.52 22.57 7.04
C HIS A 58 -54.59 22.21 8.21
N TYR A 59 -53.93 21.06 8.17
CA TYR A 59 -53.06 20.58 9.27
C TYR A 59 -52.05 21.63 9.75
N VAL A 60 -51.35 22.32 8.86
CA VAL A 60 -50.36 23.35 9.22
C VAL A 60 -51.02 24.51 9.97
N THR A 61 -52.11 25.07 9.43
CA THR A 61 -52.85 26.19 10.06
C THR A 61 -53.43 25.82 11.42
N LEU A 62 -53.83 24.57 11.61
CA LEU A 62 -54.36 24.05 12.87
C LEU A 62 -53.29 23.87 13.95
N ASN A 63 -52.02 23.79 13.58
CA ASN A 63 -50.90 23.69 14.50
C ASN A 63 -50.22 25.04 14.75
N LEU A 64 -50.55 26.12 14.03
CA LEU A 64 -49.98 27.44 14.32
C LEU A 64 -50.62 28.06 15.57
N PRO A 65 -49.87 28.79 16.42
CA PRO A 65 -50.44 29.48 17.57
C PRO A 65 -51.49 30.49 17.10
N CYS A 66 -52.73 30.35 17.58
CA CYS A 66 -53.80 31.31 17.35
C CYS A 66 -53.45 32.67 17.97
N SER A 67 -52.83 33.57 17.21
CA SER A 67 -52.73 34.99 17.57
C SER A 67 -54.05 35.69 17.25
N LEU A 68 -55.09 35.46 18.05
CA LEU A 68 -56.31 36.27 18.08
C LEU A 68 -56.96 36.07 19.44
N LEU A 69 -56.61 36.91 20.41
CA LEU A 69 -57.45 37.42 21.51
C LEU A 69 -56.60 38.34 22.42
N THR A 70 -55.93 39.35 21.84
CA THR A 70 -55.74 40.60 22.56
C THR A 70 -56.86 41.54 22.10
N PRO A 71 -57.73 42.06 22.98
CA PRO A 71 -58.72 43.04 22.59
C PRO A 71 -58.01 44.32 22.09
N PRO A 72 -58.62 45.09 21.17
CA PRO A 72 -58.00 46.32 20.70
C PRO A 72 -57.77 47.25 21.88
N ALA A 73 -56.59 47.87 21.92
CA ALA A 73 -56.25 48.87 22.91
C ALA A 73 -57.32 49.97 22.91
N SER A 74 -58.07 50.07 24.00
CA SER A 74 -58.97 51.19 24.25
C SER A 74 -58.15 52.45 24.51
N PRO A 75 -58.55 53.62 23.97
CA PRO A 75 -57.81 54.86 24.16
C PRO A 75 -58.35 55.58 25.40
N SER A 76 -57.89 55.20 26.60
CA SER A 76 -57.96 56.05 27.80
C SER A 76 -57.13 55.44 28.95
N PRO A 77 -56.23 56.21 29.60
CA PRO A 77 -55.26 55.68 30.55
C PRO A 77 -55.83 55.64 31.97
N SER A 78 -55.62 54.53 32.68
CA SER A 78 -55.89 54.45 34.12
C SER A 78 -54.63 54.00 34.85
N VAL A 79 -54.13 54.92 35.66
CA VAL A 79 -52.91 54.88 36.45
C VAL A 79 -53.08 53.90 37.62
N SER A 80 -52.41 52.74 37.60
CA SER A 80 -52.05 51.94 38.79
C SER A 80 -51.24 50.70 38.41
N SER A 81 -49.97 50.88 38.03
CA SER A 81 -48.86 49.91 38.21
C SER A 81 -47.58 50.49 37.63
N ALA A 82 -47.05 51.52 38.29
CA ALA A 82 -45.73 52.07 38.05
C ALA A 82 -44.71 51.42 38.99
N THR A 83 -44.29 50.21 38.64
CA THR A 83 -43.04 49.53 39.06
C THR A 83 -43.02 48.24 38.23
N SER A 84 -42.28 48.10 37.13
CA SER A 84 -40.85 48.34 36.99
C SER A 84 -40.49 48.65 35.53
N GLN A 85 -40.00 49.87 35.29
CA GLN A 85 -39.14 50.17 34.16
C GLN A 85 -37.68 50.06 34.63
N SER A 86 -37.04 48.93 34.29
CA SER A 86 -35.60 48.72 34.17
C SER A 86 -35.41 47.23 33.88
N SER A 87 -35.02 46.81 32.69
CA SER A 87 -33.61 46.82 32.29
C SER A 87 -33.49 46.31 30.86
N GLY A 88 -32.67 46.99 30.06
CA GLY A 88 -32.11 46.39 28.86
C GLY A 88 -31.10 45.34 29.27
N PHE A 89 -31.49 44.07 29.21
CA PHE A 89 -30.64 42.87 29.08
C PHE A 89 -31.58 41.64 29.07
N SER A 90 -31.94 41.08 27.91
CA SER A 90 -32.62 39.77 27.90
C SER A 90 -32.45 39.00 26.58
N THR A 91 -31.21 38.77 26.15
CA THR A 91 -30.89 37.67 25.23
C THR A 91 -31.37 36.33 25.80
N HIS A 92 -31.22 36.13 27.11
CA HIS A 92 -31.56 34.90 27.83
C HIS A 92 -33.03 34.43 27.73
N VAL A 93 -34.00 35.34 27.47
CA VAL A 93 -35.44 34.99 27.34
C VAL A 93 -35.79 34.58 25.90
N GLN A 94 -35.08 35.10 24.90
CA GLN A 94 -35.19 34.64 23.50
C GLN A 94 -34.47 33.31 23.29
N ASP A 95 -33.31 33.11 23.93
CA ASP A 95 -32.51 31.88 23.82
C ASP A 95 -33.27 30.67 24.38
N GLN A 96 -33.92 30.84 25.54
CA GLN A 96 -34.74 29.77 26.14
C GLN A 96 -36.00 29.45 25.33
N LYS A 97 -36.47 30.41 24.50
CA LYS A 97 -37.60 30.18 23.58
C LYS A 97 -37.20 29.30 22.39
N ILE A 98 -35.95 29.38 21.94
CA ILE A 98 -35.43 28.59 20.81
C ILE A 98 -35.15 27.14 21.25
N ALA A 99 -34.48 26.93 22.39
CA ALA A 99 -34.25 25.58 22.94
C ALA A 99 -35.58 24.81 23.15
N ASN A 100 -36.61 25.49 23.63
CA ASN A 100 -37.96 24.93 23.81
C ASN A 100 -38.64 24.50 22.49
N MET A 101 -38.14 24.90 21.32
CA MET A 101 -38.65 24.46 20.00
C MET A 101 -38.06 23.12 19.55
N PHE A 102 -36.88 22.75 20.06
CA PHE A 102 -36.20 21.49 19.74
C PHE A 102 -36.49 20.40 20.79
N GLU A 103 -36.96 20.78 21.97
CA GLU A 103 -37.44 19.84 22.98
C GLU A 103 -38.95 19.65 22.89
N LEU A 104 -39.41 18.41 23.10
CA LEU A 104 -40.82 18.05 23.16
C LEU A 104 -41.44 18.48 24.52
N SER A 105 -41.36 19.78 24.80
CA SER A 105 -41.75 20.41 26.06
C SER A 105 -43.28 20.50 26.22
N VAL A 106 -43.75 20.65 27.46
CA VAL A 106 -45.18 20.92 27.74
C VAL A 106 -45.70 22.12 26.96
N PRO A 107 -45.02 23.29 26.93
CA PRO A 107 -45.48 24.43 26.12
C PRO A 107 -45.50 24.15 24.61
N PHE A 108 -44.56 23.34 24.09
CA PHE A 108 -44.60 22.94 22.67
C PHE A 108 -45.84 22.10 22.34
N ARG A 109 -46.16 21.12 23.20
CA ARG A 109 -47.36 20.26 23.04
C ARG A 109 -48.67 21.04 23.18
N GLU A 110 -48.68 22.12 23.95
CA GLU A 110 -49.84 23.00 24.09
C GLU A 110 -50.01 23.95 22.89
N GLN A 111 -48.92 24.44 22.33
CA GLN A 111 -48.93 25.34 21.17
C GLN A 111 -49.18 24.59 19.85
N HIS A 112 -48.59 23.41 19.69
CA HIS A 112 -48.63 22.59 18.49
C HIS A 112 -49.31 21.24 18.78
N TYR A 113 -50.61 21.26 19.07
CA TYR A 113 -51.30 20.10 19.66
C TYR A 113 -51.24 18.82 18.81
N LEU A 114 -51.54 18.87 17.50
CA LEU A 114 -51.54 17.66 16.66
C LEU A 114 -50.13 17.20 16.32
N ALA A 115 -49.21 18.11 16.02
CA ALA A 115 -47.81 17.79 15.77
C ALA A 115 -47.13 17.23 17.03
N GLY A 116 -47.38 17.84 18.18
CA GLY A 116 -46.91 17.38 19.48
C GLY A 116 -47.45 15.99 19.86
N LEU A 117 -48.70 15.67 19.52
CA LEU A 117 -49.26 14.32 19.72
C LEU A 117 -48.55 13.28 18.85
N VAL A 118 -48.33 13.55 17.56
CA VAL A 118 -47.65 12.63 16.63
C VAL A 118 -46.19 12.41 17.05
N LEU A 119 -45.46 13.47 17.40
CA LEU A 119 -44.07 13.37 17.85
C LEU A 119 -43.94 12.72 19.24
N SER A 120 -44.92 12.90 20.12
CA SER A 120 -44.95 12.19 21.43
C SER A 120 -45.15 10.70 21.27
N GLU A 121 -46.02 10.27 20.35
CA GLU A 121 -46.17 8.83 20.05
C GLU A 121 -44.92 8.28 19.38
N LEU A 122 -44.29 9.06 18.50
CA LEU A 122 -43.02 8.69 17.88
C LEU A 122 -41.93 8.49 18.95
N SER A 123 -41.78 9.41 19.90
CA SER A 123 -40.77 9.29 20.96
C SER A 123 -41.02 8.10 21.89
N VAL A 124 -42.28 7.85 22.27
CA VAL A 124 -42.64 6.71 23.14
C VAL A 124 -42.46 5.37 22.44
N ILE A 125 -42.75 5.31 21.14
CA ILE A 125 -42.57 4.09 20.35
C ILE A 125 -41.09 3.82 20.10
N LEU A 126 -40.27 4.84 19.84
CA LEU A 126 -38.82 4.72 19.59
C LEU A 126 -37.98 4.55 20.88
N ASP A 127 -38.58 4.59 22.07
CA ASP A 127 -37.88 4.46 23.35
C ASP A 127 -37.29 3.04 23.55
N PRO A 128 -35.97 2.90 23.83
CA PRO A 128 -35.32 1.59 23.98
C PRO A 128 -35.91 0.70 25.09
N ASP A 129 -36.51 1.30 26.11
CA ASP A 129 -37.01 0.56 27.28
C ASP A 129 -38.35 -0.16 27.03
N ASN A 130 -38.94 0.00 25.83
CA ASN A 130 -40.33 -0.37 25.52
C ASN A 130 -40.47 -1.53 24.51
N GLU A 131 -39.85 -2.69 24.82
CA GLU A 131 -39.74 -3.88 23.93
C GLU A 131 -41.07 -4.40 23.35
N GLY A 132 -42.21 -4.18 24.04
CA GLY A 132 -43.53 -4.66 23.62
C GLY A 132 -44.11 -3.97 22.37
N MET A 133 -43.54 -2.84 21.94
CA MET A 133 -44.07 -2.00 20.85
C MET A 133 -43.26 -2.11 19.55
N PHE A 134 -42.26 -2.98 19.50
CA PHE A 134 -41.30 -3.09 18.40
C PHE A 134 -41.92 -3.38 17.01
N GLY A 135 -43.10 -3.99 16.97
CA GLY A 135 -43.85 -4.21 15.71
C GLY A 135 -44.44 -2.94 15.07
N LEU A 136 -44.48 -1.81 15.79
CA LEU A 136 -45.22 -0.60 15.38
C LEU A 136 -44.32 0.52 14.83
N HIS A 137 -42.99 0.42 14.94
CA HIS A 137 -42.06 1.45 14.45
C HIS A 137 -42.28 1.77 12.95
N LYS A 138 -42.47 0.76 12.10
CA LYS A 138 -42.75 0.97 10.66
C LYS A 138 -44.01 1.82 10.44
N LYS A 139 -45.03 1.62 11.29
CA LYS A 139 -46.31 2.31 11.15
C LYS A 139 -46.21 3.77 11.58
N VAL A 140 -45.59 4.07 12.73
CA VAL A 140 -45.44 5.45 13.20
C VAL A 140 -44.50 6.28 12.31
N VAL A 141 -43.38 5.68 11.85
CA VAL A 141 -42.46 6.34 10.90
C VAL A 141 -43.17 6.62 9.57
N SER A 142 -44.02 5.70 9.09
CA SER A 142 -44.82 5.94 7.88
C SER A 142 -45.81 7.09 8.05
N VAL A 143 -46.41 7.28 9.23
CA VAL A 143 -47.32 8.41 9.48
C VAL A 143 -46.59 9.74 9.33
N VAL A 144 -45.41 9.89 9.96
CA VAL A 144 -44.60 11.10 9.86
C VAL A 144 -44.10 11.32 8.43
N HIS A 145 -43.58 10.29 7.78
CA HIS A 145 -43.12 10.34 6.40
C HIS A 145 -44.23 10.77 5.42
N ASN A 146 -45.45 10.23 5.58
CA ASN A 146 -46.58 10.60 4.74
C ASN A 146 -47.01 12.06 4.96
N LEU A 147 -46.95 12.57 6.19
CA LEU A 147 -47.23 13.97 6.51
C LEU A 147 -46.22 14.90 5.82
N LEU A 148 -44.92 14.65 6.00
CA LEU A 148 -43.88 15.46 5.37
C LEU A 148 -43.98 15.41 3.84
N SER A 149 -44.23 14.23 3.27
CA SER A 149 -44.44 14.07 1.82
C SER A 149 -45.67 14.84 1.32
N SER A 150 -46.75 14.89 2.10
CA SER A 150 -47.95 15.66 1.75
C SER A 150 -47.71 17.17 1.80
N HIS A 151 -46.88 17.64 2.72
CA HIS A 151 -46.50 19.06 2.80
C HIS A 151 -45.57 19.47 1.68
N ASP A 152 -44.61 18.61 1.30
CA ASP A 152 -43.68 18.90 0.22
C ASP A 152 -44.34 18.90 -1.16
N SER A 153 -45.39 18.08 -1.34
CA SER A 153 -46.17 18.00 -2.59
C SER A 153 -47.20 19.12 -2.75
N ASP A 154 -47.49 19.88 -1.69
CA ASP A 154 -48.52 20.93 -1.71
C ASP A 154 -47.95 22.25 -2.24
N PRO A 155 -48.47 22.78 -3.37
CA PRO A 155 -47.95 24.00 -3.98
C PRO A 155 -48.10 25.23 -3.08
N ARG A 156 -49.00 25.21 -2.08
CA ARG A 156 -49.18 26.32 -1.13
C ARG A 156 -47.96 26.57 -0.26
N TYR A 157 -47.12 25.56 -0.06
CA TYR A 157 -45.90 25.63 0.73
C TYR A 157 -44.65 25.59 -0.16
N ALA A 158 -44.75 25.91 -1.45
CA ALA A 158 -43.57 25.88 -2.34
C ALA A 158 -42.53 26.97 -2.01
N ASP A 159 -42.96 28.08 -1.39
CA ASP A 159 -42.11 29.20 -0.97
C ASP A 159 -41.14 28.80 0.17
N PRO A 160 -39.81 28.99 0.02
CA PRO A 160 -38.81 28.65 1.04
C PRO A 160 -39.10 29.22 2.43
N GLU A 161 -39.56 30.47 2.54
CA GLU A 161 -39.87 31.08 3.84
C GLU A 161 -41.03 30.38 4.55
N VAL A 162 -42.00 29.90 3.77
CA VAL A 162 -43.16 29.17 4.28
C VAL A 162 -42.75 27.75 4.67
N LYS A 163 -41.90 27.09 3.88
CA LYS A 163 -41.33 25.77 4.24
C LYS A 163 -40.54 25.82 5.54
N ALA A 164 -39.74 26.88 5.77
CA ALA A 164 -39.01 27.05 7.02
C ALA A 164 -39.94 27.12 8.23
N ARG A 165 -41.06 27.85 8.13
CA ARG A 165 -42.07 27.89 9.19
C ARG A 165 -42.77 26.56 9.42
N VAL A 166 -42.97 25.75 8.37
CA VAL A 166 -43.51 24.38 8.50
C VAL A 166 -42.48 23.46 9.16
N ALA A 167 -41.20 23.57 8.81
CA ALA A 167 -40.12 22.79 9.41
C ALA A 167 -39.99 23.04 10.93
N MET A 168 -40.31 24.25 11.42
CA MET A 168 -40.37 24.56 12.86
C MET A 168 -41.28 23.62 13.66
N LEU A 169 -42.36 23.09 13.05
CA LEU A 169 -43.27 22.14 13.70
C LEU A 169 -42.64 20.77 13.95
N TYR A 170 -41.55 20.46 13.26
CA TYR A 170 -40.89 19.16 13.26
C TYR A 170 -39.47 19.20 13.84
N LEU A 171 -38.98 20.33 14.35
CA LEU A 171 -37.64 20.42 14.97
C LEU A 171 -37.40 19.40 16.11
N PRO A 172 -38.37 19.06 16.98
CA PRO A 172 -38.17 18.02 17.99
C PRO A 172 -37.87 16.64 17.42
N LEU A 173 -38.15 16.41 16.13
CA LEU A 173 -37.79 15.17 15.44
C LEU A 173 -36.28 14.94 15.48
N ILE A 174 -35.46 15.99 15.38
CA ILE A 174 -33.99 15.86 15.39
C ILE A 174 -33.54 15.27 16.72
N GLY A 175 -34.02 15.82 17.85
CA GLY A 175 -33.71 15.30 19.19
C GLY A 175 -34.17 13.85 19.39
N ILE A 176 -35.40 13.53 18.96
CA ILE A 176 -35.96 12.16 19.08
C ILE A 176 -35.12 11.14 18.29
N VAL A 177 -34.67 11.49 17.08
CA VAL A 177 -33.86 10.59 16.25
C VAL A 177 -32.45 10.44 16.82
N MET A 178 -31.87 11.50 17.40
CA MET A 178 -30.58 11.43 18.10
C MET A 178 -30.61 10.50 19.31
N GLU A 179 -31.72 10.41 20.04
CA GLU A 179 -31.92 9.48 21.15
C GLU A 179 -32.14 8.03 20.66
N ALA A 180 -32.79 7.86 19.51
CA ALA A 180 -33.05 6.56 18.89
C ALA A 180 -31.85 5.98 18.10
N LEU A 181 -30.71 6.68 18.02
CA LEU A 181 -29.51 6.28 17.28
C LEU A 181 -29.09 4.82 17.51
N PRO A 182 -29.04 4.27 18.74
CA PRO A 182 -28.58 2.90 18.99
C PRO A 182 -29.47 1.79 18.41
N GLN A 183 -30.73 2.10 18.06
CA GLN A 183 -31.70 1.13 17.53
C GLN A 183 -31.76 1.13 15.99
N LEU A 184 -31.17 2.14 15.35
CA LEU A 184 -31.17 2.26 13.89
C LEU A 184 -30.38 1.12 13.26
N HIS A 185 -30.81 0.71 12.06
CA HIS A 185 -30.10 -0.30 11.31
C HIS A 185 -28.69 0.18 10.95
N ASP A 186 -27.67 -0.60 11.29
CA ASP A 186 -26.30 -0.29 10.89
C ASP A 186 -26.12 -0.53 9.38
N PHE A 187 -25.97 0.55 8.60
CA PHE A 187 -25.73 0.48 7.16
C PHE A 187 -24.25 0.28 6.81
N THR A 188 -23.34 0.35 7.80
CA THR A 188 -21.88 0.37 7.61
C THR A 188 -21.28 -1.02 7.36
N GLU A 189 -21.87 -2.11 7.87
CA GLU A 189 -21.40 -3.49 7.64
C GLU A 189 -21.39 -3.89 6.15
N SER A 190 -22.24 -3.26 5.33
CA SER A 190 -22.31 -3.45 3.87
C SER A 190 -20.97 -3.17 3.18
N HIS A 191 -20.16 -2.27 3.74
CA HIS A 191 -18.93 -1.76 3.15
C HIS A 191 -17.77 -2.77 3.23
N ASN A 192 -17.82 -3.73 4.17
CA ASN A 192 -16.79 -4.76 4.35
C ASN A 192 -16.92 -5.96 3.40
N GLN A 193 -18.07 -6.15 2.75
CA GLN A 193 -18.25 -7.27 1.80
C GLN A 193 -17.84 -6.93 0.36
N TRP A 194 -17.73 -5.64 0.00
CA TRP A 194 -17.40 -5.23 -1.37
C TRP A 194 -15.90 -5.37 -1.71
N GLY A 195 -15.06 -5.70 -0.73
CA GLY A 195 -13.64 -6.02 -0.90
C GLY A 195 -13.33 -7.50 -1.18
N ARG A 196 -14.33 -8.39 -1.28
CA ARG A 196 -14.11 -9.81 -1.65
C ARG A 196 -14.79 -10.17 -2.97
N PRO A 197 -14.05 -10.44 -4.05
CA PRO A 197 -14.62 -11.09 -5.22
C PRO A 197 -14.62 -12.61 -5.03
N GLY A 198 -15.83 -13.19 -4.92
CA GLY A 198 -16.06 -14.62 -5.18
C GLY A 198 -16.50 -15.47 -3.98
N GLY A 199 -17.74 -15.99 -4.04
CA GLY A 199 -18.24 -17.07 -3.18
C GLY A 199 -19.72 -16.92 -2.82
N PRO A 200 -20.65 -17.74 -3.35
CA PRO A 200 -22.05 -17.73 -2.92
C PRO A 200 -22.22 -18.44 -1.57
N GLN A 201 -22.93 -17.79 -0.64
CA GLN A 201 -23.33 -18.36 0.65
C GLN A 201 -24.42 -19.43 0.50
N GLY A 202 -24.23 -20.55 1.20
CA GLY A 202 -25.32 -21.37 1.72
C GLY A 202 -25.00 -22.87 1.88
N ALA A 203 -24.58 -23.29 3.07
CA ALA A 203 -25.04 -24.50 3.78
C ALA A 203 -24.20 -24.78 5.04
N ALA A 204 -24.84 -25.36 6.04
CA ALA A 204 -24.36 -25.57 7.41
C ALA A 204 -23.55 -26.88 7.58
N VAL A 205 -22.70 -26.90 8.63
CA VAL A 205 -22.18 -28.03 9.43
C VAL A 205 -21.43 -29.16 8.70
N GLY A 206 -20.15 -29.35 9.06
CA GLY A 206 -19.42 -30.60 8.83
C GLY A 206 -17.90 -30.50 9.05
N THR A 207 -17.40 -31.21 10.05
CA THR A 207 -15.99 -31.51 10.34
C THR A 207 -15.28 -32.29 9.23
N SER A 208 -14.08 -31.87 8.81
CA SER A 208 -12.89 -32.69 8.52
C SER A 208 -11.87 -31.86 7.72
N GLY A 209 -10.58 -32.03 8.05
CA GLY A 209 -9.49 -31.34 7.38
C GLY A 209 -9.16 -31.94 6.03
N GLU A 210 -8.70 -31.09 5.12
CA GLU A 210 -7.71 -31.39 4.09
C GLU A 210 -7.24 -30.05 3.52
N GLU A 211 -5.94 -29.79 3.65
CA GLU A 211 -5.23 -28.68 3.02
C GLU A 211 -5.29 -28.88 1.51
N THR A 212 -5.76 -27.86 0.78
CA THR A 212 -5.55 -27.79 -0.67
C THR A 212 -5.03 -26.40 -1.00
N GLU A 213 -3.73 -26.37 -1.30
CA GLU A 213 -3.00 -25.26 -1.91
C GLU A 213 -3.65 -24.86 -3.23
N GLY A 214 -4.07 -23.61 -3.32
CA GLY A 214 -4.48 -22.95 -4.55
C GLY A 214 -3.80 -21.60 -4.62
N GLU A 215 -2.57 -21.58 -5.12
CA GLU A 215 -1.81 -20.37 -5.43
C GLU A 215 -2.53 -19.54 -6.50
N GLY A 216 -3.33 -18.59 -6.06
CA GLY A 216 -3.74 -17.45 -6.88
C GLY A 216 -2.62 -16.42 -6.88
N ASN A 217 -1.96 -16.28 -8.04
CA ASN A 217 -0.89 -15.32 -8.32
C ASN A 217 -1.32 -13.85 -8.08
N SER A 218 -1.36 -13.42 -6.82
CA SER A 218 -1.40 -12.00 -6.46
C SER A 218 0.02 -11.46 -6.51
N MET A 219 0.31 -10.64 -7.52
CA MET A 219 1.60 -10.00 -7.81
C MET A 219 2.23 -9.25 -6.62
N ILE A 220 1.39 -8.85 -5.66
CA ILE A 220 1.77 -8.42 -4.33
C ILE A 220 1.11 -9.42 -3.39
N SER A 221 1.90 -10.13 -2.57
CA SER A 221 1.35 -11.03 -1.54
C SER A 221 0.26 -10.27 -0.78
N GLN A 222 -0.92 -10.87 -0.56
CA GLN A 222 -2.03 -10.17 0.09
C GLN A 222 -1.62 -9.58 1.46
N THR A 223 -0.68 -10.23 2.13
CA THR A 223 0.03 -9.73 3.32
C THR A 223 0.84 -8.45 3.08
N VAL A 224 1.52 -8.34 1.93
CA VAL A 224 2.26 -7.12 1.53
C VAL A 224 1.29 -6.01 1.14
N ALA A 225 0.20 -6.29 0.42
CA ALA A 225 -0.82 -5.27 0.11
C ALA A 225 -1.53 -4.74 1.38
N MET A 226 -1.75 -5.61 2.37
CA MET A 226 -2.32 -5.24 3.68
C MET A 226 -1.31 -4.51 4.57
N ALA A 227 -0.02 -4.85 4.50
CA ALA A 227 1.05 -4.09 5.17
C ALA A 227 1.22 -2.70 4.55
N ILE A 228 1.15 -2.62 3.22
CA ILE A 228 1.18 -1.38 2.44
C ILE A 228 -0.05 -0.49 2.73
N ALA A 229 -1.22 -1.08 2.97
CA ALA A 229 -2.44 -0.35 3.31
C ALA A 229 -2.54 0.11 4.77
N GLY A 230 -1.46 -0.02 5.58
CA GLY A 230 -1.47 0.36 6.99
C GLY A 230 -2.31 -0.56 7.89
N THR A 231 -2.80 -1.69 7.37
CA THR A 231 -3.75 -2.56 8.09
C THR A 231 -3.09 -3.68 8.91
N SER A 232 -1.76 -3.81 8.89
CA SER A 232 -1.02 -4.90 9.57
C SER A 232 -0.33 -4.53 10.88
N THR A 233 -0.42 -3.28 11.34
CA THR A 233 0.13 -2.83 12.63
C THR A 233 -0.89 -2.67 13.75
N ALA A 234 -2.17 -2.96 13.50
CA ALA A 234 -3.16 -3.08 14.56
C ALA A 234 -3.97 -4.38 14.39
N SER A 235 -3.72 -5.38 15.24
CA SER A 235 -4.88 -6.09 15.79
C SER A 235 -5.84 -5.02 16.32
N PRO A 236 -7.16 -5.07 16.04
CA PRO A 236 -8.09 -4.08 16.56
C PRO A 236 -8.25 -4.30 18.07
N MET A 237 -7.26 -3.88 18.85
CA MET A 237 -7.34 -3.79 20.29
C MET A 237 -7.44 -2.31 20.64
N SER A 238 -8.56 -1.99 21.29
CA SER A 238 -9.00 -0.66 21.74
C SER A 238 -9.22 0.38 20.64
N ARG A 239 -10.46 0.39 20.09
CA ARG A 239 -11.12 1.62 19.64
C ARG A 239 -10.92 2.73 20.68
N PRO A 240 -10.56 3.96 20.31
CA PRO A 240 -10.77 5.11 21.19
C PRO A 240 -12.24 5.19 21.58
N SER A 241 -12.49 5.33 22.88
CA SER A 241 -13.74 5.08 23.59
C SER A 241 -14.87 6.08 23.34
N SER A 242 -15.03 6.62 22.13
CA SER A 242 -15.95 7.76 21.91
C SER A 242 -16.85 7.71 20.69
N PHE A 243 -16.91 6.65 19.86
CA PHE A 243 -17.79 6.70 18.66
C PHE A 243 -18.49 5.41 18.22
N LEU A 244 -18.43 4.30 18.95
CA LEU A 244 -19.40 3.21 18.84
C LEU A 244 -19.55 2.53 20.19
N LEU A 245 -20.79 2.32 20.63
CA LEU A 245 -21.18 1.73 21.91
C LEU A 245 -20.18 0.67 22.39
N ASN A 246 -19.74 0.85 23.63
CA ASN A 246 -19.17 -0.21 24.45
C ASN A 246 -20.12 -1.42 24.36
N SER A 247 -19.70 -2.52 23.71
CA SER A 247 -20.43 -3.79 23.74
C SER A 247 -20.26 -4.48 25.10
N GLN A 248 -20.36 -3.71 26.19
CA GLN A 248 -20.55 -4.24 27.52
C GLN A 248 -22.05 -4.45 27.73
N ALA A 249 -22.48 -5.71 27.54
CA ALA A 249 -23.69 -6.27 28.14
C ALA A 249 -25.03 -5.57 27.84
N SER A 250 -25.24 -5.03 26.63
CA SER A 250 -26.59 -4.70 26.17
C SER A 250 -27.33 -5.98 25.79
N ARG A 251 -28.47 -6.23 26.44
CA ARG A 251 -29.40 -7.32 26.12
C ARG A 251 -29.82 -7.23 24.64
N GLN A 252 -30.21 -8.36 24.05
CA GLN A 252 -30.73 -8.43 22.67
C GLN A 252 -31.98 -7.53 22.49
N HIS A 253 -31.80 -6.24 22.20
CA HIS A 253 -32.87 -5.35 21.73
C HIS A 253 -32.97 -5.49 20.20
N GLY A 254 -34.18 -5.49 19.65
CA GLY A 254 -34.39 -5.59 18.20
C GLY A 254 -33.84 -4.37 17.45
N SER A 255 -33.21 -4.56 16.30
CA SER A 255 -32.77 -3.47 15.41
C SER A 255 -33.86 -3.12 14.38
N PHE A 256 -34.06 -1.83 14.09
CA PHE A 256 -35.07 -1.41 13.12
C PHE A 256 -34.82 -2.03 11.74
N SER A 257 -35.89 -2.20 10.97
CA SER A 257 -35.74 -2.63 9.57
C SER A 257 -34.99 -1.55 8.77
N ALA A 258 -34.24 -1.98 7.74
CA ALA A 258 -33.52 -1.07 6.85
C ALA A 258 -34.45 -0.04 6.18
N GLU A 259 -35.67 -0.43 5.83
CA GLU A 259 -36.66 0.46 5.20
C GLU A 259 -37.22 1.49 6.18
N SER A 260 -37.51 1.07 7.43
CA SER A 260 -37.98 1.97 8.48
C SER A 260 -36.91 2.99 8.87
N SER A 261 -35.65 2.53 9.02
CA SER A 261 -34.51 3.41 9.33
C SER A 261 -34.28 4.41 8.20
N ARG A 262 -34.26 3.98 6.94
CA ARG A 262 -34.15 4.88 5.79
C ARG A 262 -35.26 5.91 5.74
N SER A 263 -36.51 5.51 5.97
CA SER A 263 -37.66 6.43 5.98
C SER A 263 -37.55 7.49 7.08
N LEU A 264 -37.06 7.10 8.26
CA LEU A 264 -36.84 8.02 9.38
C LEU A 264 -35.69 9.01 9.08
N LEU A 265 -34.59 8.54 8.49
CA LEU A 265 -33.48 9.41 8.08
C LEU A 265 -33.87 10.37 6.95
N ILE A 266 -34.75 9.98 6.02
CA ILE A 266 -35.33 10.93 5.03
C ILE A 266 -36.11 12.04 5.75
N CYS A 267 -36.91 11.70 6.77
CA CYS A 267 -37.67 12.69 7.52
C CYS A 267 -36.73 13.67 8.25
N LEU A 268 -35.64 13.16 8.83
CA LEU A 268 -34.60 13.98 9.45
C LEU A 268 -33.96 14.95 8.45
N LEU A 269 -33.48 14.45 7.31
CA LEU A 269 -32.85 15.27 6.28
C LEU A 269 -33.79 16.34 5.72
N TRP A 270 -35.09 16.02 5.59
CA TRP A 270 -36.09 17.00 5.17
C TRP A 270 -36.22 18.15 6.18
N VAL A 271 -36.21 17.86 7.48
CA VAL A 271 -36.25 18.92 8.52
C VAL A 271 -34.96 19.75 8.50
N LEU A 272 -33.79 19.11 8.42
CA LEU A 272 -32.50 19.80 8.36
C LEU A 272 -32.39 20.72 7.14
N LYS A 273 -32.86 20.27 5.97
CA LYS A 273 -32.85 21.06 4.73
C LYS A 273 -33.69 22.33 4.79
N ASN A 274 -34.88 22.24 5.40
CA ASN A 274 -35.86 23.32 5.34
C ASN A 274 -35.82 24.23 6.57
N ALA A 275 -35.12 23.87 7.65
CA ALA A 275 -35.02 24.71 8.84
C ALA A 275 -34.20 25.99 8.58
N ASP A 276 -34.50 27.05 9.32
CA ASP A 276 -33.76 28.32 9.23
C ASP A 276 -32.33 28.16 9.78
N GLU A 277 -31.34 28.52 8.98
CA GLU A 277 -29.90 28.42 9.28
C GLU A 277 -29.54 29.12 10.61
N LEU A 278 -30.12 30.30 10.88
CA LEU A 278 -29.85 31.05 12.11
C LEU A 278 -30.40 30.36 13.36
N VAL A 279 -31.49 29.62 13.20
CA VAL A 279 -32.11 28.86 14.29
C VAL A 279 -31.27 27.60 14.58
N LEU A 280 -30.82 26.91 13.53
CA LEU A 280 -29.93 25.75 13.66
C LEU A 280 -28.59 26.14 14.29
N GLN A 281 -27.97 27.24 13.86
CA GLN A 281 -26.69 27.71 14.38
C GLN A 281 -26.77 28.03 15.88
N LYS A 282 -27.83 28.73 16.31
CA LYS A 282 -28.06 29.02 17.73
C LYS A 282 -28.28 27.73 18.54
N TRP A 283 -29.08 26.81 18.03
CA TRP A 283 -29.29 25.52 18.70
C TRP A 283 -28.00 24.72 18.84
N PHE A 284 -27.17 24.63 17.80
CA PHE A 284 -25.85 23.99 17.88
C PHE A 284 -24.91 24.67 18.87
N THR A 285 -25.07 25.98 19.08
CA THR A 285 -24.30 26.74 20.09
C THR A 285 -24.71 26.32 21.50
N ASP A 286 -25.99 26.04 21.73
CA ASP A 286 -26.52 25.61 23.05
C ASP A 286 -26.27 24.12 23.37
N LEU A 287 -26.07 23.28 22.35
CA LEU A 287 -25.80 21.85 22.54
C LEU A 287 -24.42 21.57 23.17
N SER A 288 -24.37 20.52 23.98
CA SER A 288 -23.12 19.97 24.52
C SER A 288 -22.30 19.23 23.45
N VAL A 289 -20.99 19.12 23.67
CA VAL A 289 -20.06 18.42 22.75
C VAL A 289 -20.49 16.97 22.49
N SER A 290 -21.00 16.27 23.51
CA SER A 290 -21.48 14.88 23.37
C SER A 290 -22.74 14.77 22.51
N GLN A 291 -23.65 15.75 22.58
CA GLN A 291 -24.84 15.79 21.73
C GLN A 291 -24.48 16.11 20.29
N LEU A 292 -23.56 17.05 20.06
CA LEU A 292 -23.06 17.36 18.71
C LEU A 292 -22.34 16.15 18.08
N ASN A 293 -21.57 15.40 18.86
CA ASN A 293 -20.96 14.14 18.42
C ASN A 293 -22.00 13.08 18.02
N ARG A 294 -23.10 12.94 18.76
CA ARG A 294 -24.22 12.06 18.35
C ARG A 294 -24.89 12.52 17.06
N LEU A 295 -24.99 13.84 16.84
CA LEU A 295 -25.50 14.38 15.58
C LEU A 295 -24.55 14.03 14.42
N LEU A 296 -23.24 14.14 14.62
CA LEU A 296 -22.24 13.72 13.63
C LEU A 296 -22.33 12.21 13.33
N ASP A 297 -22.53 11.36 14.33
CA ASP A 297 -22.75 9.92 14.14
C ASP A 297 -24.02 9.64 13.32
N LEU A 298 -25.08 10.41 13.54
CA LEU A 298 -26.31 10.31 12.78
C LEU A 298 -26.09 10.74 11.32
N LEU A 299 -25.32 11.80 11.07
CA LEU A 299 -24.93 12.23 9.73
C LEU A 299 -24.04 11.17 9.04
N TYR A 300 -23.11 10.57 9.77
CA TYR A 300 -22.29 9.44 9.28
C TYR A 300 -23.16 8.25 8.84
N LEU A 301 -24.19 7.92 9.62
CA LEU A 301 -25.16 6.89 9.28
C LEU A 301 -26.00 7.29 8.05
N CYS A 302 -26.40 8.56 7.93
CA CYS A 302 -27.12 9.07 6.75
C CYS A 302 -26.30 8.89 5.46
N VAL A 303 -25.01 9.25 5.47
CA VAL A 303 -24.11 9.04 4.32
C VAL A 303 -24.12 7.58 3.89
N SER A 304 -24.01 6.66 4.85
CA SER A 304 -24.03 5.21 4.60
C SER A 304 -25.38 4.69 4.09
N CYS A 305 -26.48 5.28 4.56
CA CYS A 305 -27.85 4.89 4.19
C CYS A 305 -28.22 5.31 2.75
N PHE A 306 -27.74 6.47 2.31
CA PHE A 306 -28.03 7.04 0.99
C PHE A 306 -26.91 6.84 -0.03
N GLU A 307 -26.04 5.84 0.16
CA GLU A 307 -25.02 5.52 -0.83
C GLU A 307 -25.63 4.99 -2.14
N TYR A 308 -25.19 5.56 -3.26
CA TYR A 308 -25.58 5.09 -4.58
C TYR A 308 -24.87 3.78 -4.94
N LYS A 309 -25.63 2.67 -4.98
CA LYS A 309 -25.09 1.31 -5.21
C LYS A 309 -24.72 1.02 -6.68
N GLY A 310 -24.92 1.96 -7.60
CA GLY A 310 -24.56 1.83 -9.01
C GLY A 310 -25.59 1.08 -9.87
N LYS A 311 -25.66 1.43 -11.16
CA LYS A 311 -26.63 0.87 -12.14
C LYS A 311 -26.59 -0.67 -12.22
N LYS A 312 -25.39 -1.27 -12.19
CA LYS A 312 -25.21 -2.74 -12.27
C LYS A 312 -25.64 -3.50 -11.01
N ALA A 313 -25.67 -2.86 -9.84
CA ALA A 313 -26.20 -3.48 -8.62
C ALA A 313 -27.74 -3.46 -8.63
N PHE A 314 -28.34 -2.41 -9.19
CA PHE A 314 -29.79 -2.30 -9.39
C PHE A 314 -30.31 -3.40 -10.33
N GLU A 315 -29.60 -3.64 -11.44
CA GLU A 315 -29.89 -4.76 -12.36
C GLU A 315 -29.77 -6.13 -11.67
N ARG A 316 -28.72 -6.35 -10.86
CA ARG A 316 -28.52 -7.62 -10.12
C ARG A 316 -29.57 -7.84 -9.05
N MET A 317 -29.89 -6.83 -8.24
CA MET A 317 -30.89 -6.90 -7.17
C MET A 317 -32.30 -7.16 -7.73
N ASN A 318 -32.63 -6.51 -8.85
CA ASN A 318 -33.89 -6.78 -9.55
C ASN A 318 -33.89 -8.15 -10.23
N SER A 319 -32.77 -8.63 -10.78
CA SER A 319 -32.68 -9.99 -11.33
C SER A 319 -32.89 -11.07 -10.25
N LEU A 320 -32.35 -10.89 -9.04
CA LEU A 320 -32.53 -11.79 -7.90
C LEU A 320 -33.95 -11.75 -7.34
N THR A 321 -34.55 -10.57 -7.30
CA THR A 321 -35.95 -10.38 -6.88
C THR A 321 -36.92 -10.96 -7.92
N PHE A 322 -36.62 -10.79 -9.21
CA PHE A 322 -37.35 -11.39 -10.33
C PHE A 322 -37.22 -12.92 -10.30
N LYS A 323 -36.03 -13.46 -10.02
CA LYS A 323 -35.80 -14.90 -9.88
C LYS A 323 -36.53 -15.49 -8.68
N LYS A 324 -36.51 -14.82 -7.51
CA LYS A 324 -37.33 -15.18 -6.34
C LYS A 324 -38.83 -15.14 -6.66
N SER A 325 -39.30 -14.12 -7.36
CA SER A 325 -40.71 -13.99 -7.76
C SER A 325 -41.12 -15.08 -8.76
N LYS A 326 -40.23 -15.44 -9.69
CA LYS A 326 -40.45 -16.50 -10.70
C LYS A 326 -40.43 -17.89 -10.06
N ASP A 327 -39.53 -18.15 -9.11
CA ASP A 327 -39.50 -19.38 -8.31
C ASP A 327 -40.72 -19.49 -7.39
N MET A 328 -41.21 -18.38 -6.84
CA MET A 328 -42.40 -18.37 -5.99
C MET A 328 -43.69 -18.55 -6.81
N LYS A 329 -43.74 -17.94 -8.00
CA LYS A 329 -44.79 -18.19 -9.00
C LYS A 329 -44.73 -19.64 -9.50
N ALA A 330 -43.56 -20.19 -9.77
CA ALA A 330 -43.38 -21.59 -10.16
C ALA A 330 -43.76 -22.56 -9.03
N LYS A 331 -43.41 -22.27 -7.77
CA LYS A 331 -43.86 -23.04 -6.60
C LYS A 331 -45.36 -22.93 -6.37
N LEU A 332 -45.96 -21.78 -6.66
CA LEU A 332 -47.41 -21.59 -6.56
C LEU A 332 -48.14 -22.31 -7.71
N GLU A 333 -47.62 -22.21 -8.93
CA GLU A 333 -48.12 -22.96 -10.10
C GLU A 333 -47.93 -24.46 -9.91
N GLU A 334 -46.83 -24.92 -9.33
CA GLU A 334 -46.57 -26.33 -8.98
C GLU A 334 -47.46 -26.79 -7.81
N ALA A 335 -47.81 -25.91 -6.86
CA ALA A 335 -48.81 -26.21 -5.83
C ALA A 335 -50.25 -26.25 -6.38
N ILE A 336 -50.53 -25.54 -7.48
CA ILE A 336 -51.84 -25.49 -8.15
C ILE A 336 -51.98 -26.61 -9.21
N LEU A 337 -50.90 -26.98 -9.91
CA LEU A 337 -50.86 -27.93 -11.03
C LEU A 337 -50.20 -29.27 -10.69
N GLY A 338 -49.45 -29.37 -9.58
CA GLY A 338 -48.74 -30.57 -9.15
C GLY A 338 -49.67 -31.60 -8.51
N SER A 339 -50.13 -32.55 -9.32
CA SER A 339 -50.31 -34.00 -9.06
C SER A 339 -50.64 -34.53 -7.64
N ILE A 340 -51.37 -33.81 -6.78
CA ILE A 340 -52.02 -34.38 -5.60
C ILE A 340 -53.47 -33.92 -5.61
N GLY A 341 -54.30 -34.71 -6.28
CA GLY A 341 -55.73 -34.43 -6.37
C GLY A 341 -56.35 -34.34 -4.98
N ALA A 342 -57.17 -33.31 -4.76
CA ALA A 342 -57.94 -33.04 -3.54
C ALA A 342 -58.77 -34.24 -3.01
N ARG A 343 -58.86 -35.31 -3.79
CA ARG A 343 -59.48 -36.60 -3.43
C ARG A 343 -58.60 -37.48 -2.52
N GLN A 344 -57.27 -37.41 -2.60
CA GLN A 344 -56.37 -38.24 -1.79
C GLN A 344 -56.21 -37.73 -0.35
N GLU A 345 -56.22 -36.41 -0.16
CA GLU A 345 -56.18 -35.76 1.17
C GLU A 345 -57.46 -36.03 1.97
N MET A 346 -58.61 -36.13 1.28
CA MET A 346 -59.91 -36.43 1.89
C MET A 346 -60.02 -37.89 2.34
N VAL A 347 -59.38 -38.83 1.63
CA VAL A 347 -59.33 -40.26 2.01
C VAL A 347 -58.41 -40.49 3.20
N ARG A 348 -57.32 -39.71 3.33
CA ARG A 348 -56.39 -39.81 4.47
C ARG A 348 -57.03 -39.38 5.81
N ARG A 349 -58.02 -38.48 5.76
CA ARG A 349 -58.82 -38.08 6.94
C ARG A 349 -59.87 -39.12 7.36
N SER A 350 -60.19 -40.10 6.51
CA SER A 350 -61.27 -41.07 6.75
C SER A 350 -60.83 -42.37 7.44
N ARG A 351 -59.52 -42.64 7.60
CA ARG A 351 -59.02 -43.98 7.98
C ARG A 351 -58.13 -44.06 9.22
N GLY A 352 -58.11 -43.04 10.07
CA GLY A 352 -57.27 -43.00 11.27
C GLY A 352 -58.02 -42.57 12.53
N GLN A 353 -59.01 -43.36 12.95
CA GLN A 353 -59.64 -43.22 14.28
C GLN A 353 -60.04 -44.62 14.77
N LEU A 354 -59.14 -45.31 15.49
CA LEU A 354 -59.51 -46.28 16.52
C LEU A 354 -58.29 -46.54 17.42
N GLU A 355 -58.46 -46.28 18.72
CA GLU A 355 -57.69 -46.63 19.93
C GLU A 355 -57.39 -45.38 20.80
N ARG A 356 -57.74 -45.51 22.09
CA ARG A 356 -58.11 -44.45 23.05
C ARG A 356 -56.92 -43.91 23.88
N SER A 357 -56.96 -42.59 24.13
CA SER A 357 -56.81 -41.76 25.38
C SER A 357 -56.02 -42.26 26.62
N PRO A 358 -55.69 -41.42 27.64
CA PRO A 358 -55.95 -39.96 27.84
C PRO A 358 -54.75 -39.11 28.36
N SER A 359 -54.69 -37.82 28.01
CA SER A 359 -54.44 -36.67 28.91
C SER A 359 -54.16 -35.35 28.16
N GLY A 360 -54.88 -34.28 28.53
CA GLY A 360 -54.35 -32.90 28.62
C GLY A 360 -54.19 -32.03 27.37
N SER A 361 -55.24 -31.26 27.05
CA SER A 361 -55.27 -29.89 26.49
C SER A 361 -54.56 -29.52 25.16
N ALA A 362 -55.37 -29.36 24.10
CA ALA A 362 -55.28 -28.25 23.14
C ALA A 362 -56.65 -28.08 22.45
N PHE A 363 -57.36 -26.98 22.73
CA PHE A 363 -58.65 -26.67 22.12
C PHE A 363 -58.43 -25.69 20.95
N GLY A 364 -58.72 -26.15 19.73
CA GLY A 364 -58.90 -25.30 18.57
C GLY A 364 -60.32 -24.76 18.49
N SER A 365 -60.51 -23.66 17.76
CA SER A 365 -61.81 -23.29 17.20
C SER A 365 -61.64 -23.04 15.71
N GLN A 366 -62.30 -23.89 14.91
CA GLN A 366 -62.53 -23.67 13.49
C GLN A 366 -63.63 -22.61 13.32
N GLU A 367 -63.44 -21.68 12.38
CA GLU A 367 -64.54 -20.87 11.87
C GLU A 367 -64.70 -20.97 10.35
N ASN A 368 -65.98 -20.99 9.98
CA ASN A 368 -66.57 -21.24 8.68
C ASN A 368 -66.25 -20.17 7.64
N LEU A 369 -65.86 -20.61 6.45
CA LEU A 369 -65.82 -19.81 5.22
C LEU A 369 -67.25 -19.49 4.76
N ARG A 370 -67.80 -18.35 5.19
CA ARG A 370 -69.02 -17.76 4.63
C ARG A 370 -68.62 -16.54 3.78
N TRP A 371 -68.68 -16.69 2.46
CA TRP A 371 -68.48 -15.60 1.50
C TRP A 371 -69.40 -14.42 1.83
N ARG A 372 -68.83 -13.27 2.23
CA ARG A 372 -69.53 -11.98 2.23
C ARG A 372 -69.17 -11.20 0.97
N LYS A 373 -70.22 -10.97 0.17
CA LYS A 373 -70.29 -10.24 -1.09
C LYS A 373 -70.59 -8.77 -0.80
N ASP A 374 -69.66 -8.02 -0.19
CA ASP A 374 -69.76 -6.56 -0.01
C ASP A 374 -68.40 -5.96 0.40
N MET A 375 -67.46 -5.77 -0.55
CA MET A 375 -66.42 -4.72 -0.40
C MET A 375 -65.70 -4.38 -1.72
N THR A 376 -66.46 -4.13 -2.78
CA THR A 376 -65.95 -3.42 -3.96
C THR A 376 -65.87 -1.92 -3.66
N HIS A 377 -64.70 -1.48 -3.21
CA HIS A 377 -64.16 -0.18 -3.61
C HIS A 377 -62.72 -0.41 -4.06
N TRP A 378 -62.57 -0.46 -5.38
CA TRP A 378 -61.31 -0.59 -6.08
C TRP A 378 -60.37 0.59 -5.77
N ARG A 379 -59.31 0.32 -5.00
CA ARG A 379 -58.01 0.97 -5.25
C ARG A 379 -57.09 -0.11 -5.80
N GLN A 380 -56.63 0.10 -7.03
CA GLN A 380 -55.55 -0.65 -7.64
C GLN A 380 -54.38 -0.75 -6.67
N ASN A 381 -54.06 -1.95 -6.21
CA ASN A 381 -52.76 -2.25 -5.65
C ASN A 381 -52.09 -3.24 -6.60
N SER A 382 -51.45 -2.65 -7.62
CA SER A 382 -50.32 -3.19 -8.37
C SER A 382 -50.38 -4.70 -8.64
N GLU A 383 -50.99 -5.07 -9.77
CA GLU A 383 -50.28 -5.99 -10.67
C GLU A 383 -48.85 -5.43 -10.78
N LYS A 384 -47.84 -6.13 -10.25
CA LYS A 384 -46.45 -5.79 -10.54
C LYS A 384 -46.24 -6.12 -12.02
N MET A 385 -46.68 -5.18 -12.85
CA MET A 385 -46.38 -5.09 -14.27
C MET A 385 -44.87 -5.14 -14.37
N ASP A 386 -44.35 -5.98 -15.28
CA ASP A 386 -42.93 -6.07 -15.55
C ASP A 386 -42.38 -4.65 -15.78
N LYS A 387 -41.60 -4.13 -14.81
CA LYS A 387 -41.02 -2.80 -14.91
C LYS A 387 -40.17 -2.76 -16.17
N THR A 388 -40.50 -1.86 -17.09
CA THR A 388 -39.76 -1.73 -18.33
C THR A 388 -38.34 -1.24 -18.02
N ARG A 389 -37.39 -1.55 -18.91
CA ARG A 389 -35.99 -1.10 -18.75
C ARG A 389 -35.89 0.42 -18.57
N ALA A 390 -36.77 1.20 -19.20
CA ALA A 390 -36.84 2.64 -19.07
C ALA A 390 -37.29 3.09 -17.66
N GLU A 391 -38.26 2.41 -17.04
CA GLU A 391 -38.70 2.71 -15.68
C GLU A 391 -37.61 2.35 -14.65
N LEU A 392 -36.86 1.27 -14.89
CA LEU A 392 -35.72 0.89 -14.04
C LEU A 392 -34.57 1.89 -14.16
N GLU A 393 -34.30 2.40 -15.36
CA GLU A 393 -33.32 3.47 -15.58
C GLU A 393 -33.75 4.79 -14.93
N HIS A 394 -35.05 5.09 -14.93
CA HIS A 394 -35.61 6.26 -14.27
C HIS A 394 -35.54 6.15 -12.73
N GLU A 395 -35.86 4.99 -12.15
CA GLU A 395 -35.72 4.75 -10.70
C GLU A 395 -34.26 4.88 -10.25
N ALA A 396 -33.31 4.35 -11.03
CA ALA A 396 -31.89 4.48 -10.74
C ALA A 396 -31.39 5.94 -10.84
N LEU A 397 -32.01 6.77 -11.69
CA LEU A 397 -31.71 8.20 -11.78
C LEU A 397 -32.27 8.95 -10.56
N ILE A 398 -33.51 8.65 -10.15
CA ILE A 398 -34.14 9.26 -8.97
C ILE A 398 -33.34 8.94 -7.71
N ASP A 399 -32.91 7.69 -7.53
CA ASP A 399 -32.10 7.28 -6.37
C ASP A 399 -30.71 7.96 -6.38
N GLY A 400 -30.11 8.16 -7.56
CA GLY A 400 -28.86 8.91 -7.70
C GLY A 400 -29.01 10.40 -7.37
N ASN A 401 -30.13 11.03 -7.76
CA ASN A 401 -30.45 12.41 -7.40
C ASN A 401 -30.73 12.54 -5.90
N LEU A 402 -31.48 11.60 -5.32
CA LEU A 402 -31.75 11.56 -3.89
C LEU A 402 -30.45 11.42 -3.07
N ALA A 403 -29.54 10.53 -3.50
CA ALA A 403 -28.22 10.39 -2.88
C ALA A 403 -27.42 11.70 -2.95
N THR A 404 -27.44 12.38 -4.09
CA THR A 404 -26.75 13.68 -4.25
C THR A 404 -27.32 14.73 -3.31
N GLU A 405 -28.65 14.87 -3.29
CA GLU A 405 -29.35 15.84 -2.45
C GLU A 405 -29.12 15.56 -0.96
N ALA A 406 -29.22 14.30 -0.54
CA ALA A 406 -28.98 13.89 0.84
C ALA A 406 -27.58 14.28 1.30
N ASN A 407 -26.55 14.02 0.49
CA ASN A 407 -25.18 14.36 0.84
C ASN A 407 -24.94 15.88 0.84
N LEU A 408 -25.59 16.66 -0.05
CA LEU A 408 -25.52 18.13 -0.01
C LEU A 408 -26.12 18.70 1.29
N ILE A 409 -27.30 18.22 1.71
CA ILE A 409 -27.92 18.62 2.99
C ILE A 409 -26.98 18.32 4.17
N ILE A 410 -26.33 17.17 4.14
CA ILE A 410 -25.35 16.80 5.18
C ILE A 410 -24.18 17.78 5.16
N LEU A 411 -23.66 18.14 3.98
CA LEU A 411 -22.56 19.09 3.86
C LEU A 411 -22.92 20.49 4.37
N ASP A 412 -24.10 21.00 4.03
CA ASP A 412 -24.60 22.29 4.52
C ASP A 412 -24.72 22.26 6.05
N THR A 413 -25.23 21.15 6.61
CA THR A 413 -25.32 20.96 8.07
C THR A 413 -23.93 20.94 8.72
N LEU A 414 -22.95 20.27 8.10
CA LEU A 414 -21.56 20.26 8.58
C LEU A 414 -20.93 21.66 8.52
N GLU A 415 -21.23 22.45 7.49
CA GLU A 415 -20.72 23.82 7.37
C GLU A 415 -21.26 24.73 8.48
N ILE A 416 -22.54 24.62 8.83
CA ILE A 416 -23.13 25.34 9.98
C ILE A 416 -22.45 24.92 11.30
N ILE A 417 -22.15 23.61 11.47
CA ILE A 417 -21.41 23.10 12.64
C ILE A 417 -20.00 23.68 12.69
N VAL A 418 -19.27 23.70 11.57
CA VAL A 418 -17.91 24.29 11.48
C VAL A 418 -17.95 25.78 11.79
N GLN A 419 -18.94 26.51 11.27
CA GLN A 419 -19.10 27.93 11.57
C GLN A 419 -19.37 28.16 13.06
N THR A 420 -20.20 27.32 13.69
CA THR A 420 -20.48 27.38 15.12
C THR A 420 -19.24 27.09 15.96
N ALA A 421 -18.46 26.07 15.58
CA ALA A 421 -17.20 25.73 16.24
C ALA A 421 -16.18 26.88 16.12
N SER A 422 -16.10 27.55 14.95
CA SER A 422 -15.19 28.69 14.76
C SER A 422 -15.51 29.91 15.63
N VAL A 423 -16.74 30.03 16.10
CA VAL A 423 -17.17 31.11 17.02
C VAL A 423 -16.98 30.71 18.48
N THR A 424 -16.86 29.41 18.77
CA THR A 424 -16.84 28.85 20.13
C THR A 424 -15.59 27.98 20.34
N GLU A 425 -14.49 28.57 20.82
CA GLU A 425 -13.19 27.88 21.04
C GLU A 425 -13.32 26.57 21.84
N SER A 426 -14.27 26.46 22.77
CA SER A 426 -14.47 25.24 23.57
C SER A 426 -15.03 24.02 22.79
N LYS A 427 -15.30 24.17 21.49
CA LYS A 427 -15.90 23.14 20.61
C LYS A 427 -14.98 22.66 19.48
N GLU A 428 -13.70 23.04 19.49
CA GLU A 428 -12.73 22.66 18.44
C GLU A 428 -12.55 21.13 18.32
N SER A 429 -12.63 20.38 19.43
CA SER A 429 -12.61 18.91 19.41
C SER A 429 -13.70 18.23 18.56
N ILE A 430 -14.74 18.96 18.13
CA ILE A 430 -15.81 18.46 17.26
C ILE A 430 -15.37 18.47 15.79
N LEU A 431 -14.43 19.35 15.42
CA LEU A 431 -13.95 19.48 14.05
C LEU A 431 -13.35 18.18 13.53
N GLY A 432 -12.74 17.39 14.41
CA GLY A 432 -12.24 16.07 14.06
C GLY A 432 -13.33 15.05 13.73
N GLY A 433 -14.47 15.13 14.43
CA GLY A 433 -15.67 14.37 14.06
C GLY A 433 -16.26 14.83 12.73
N VAL A 434 -16.23 16.13 12.43
CA VAL A 434 -16.66 16.68 11.13
C VAL A 434 -15.78 16.16 10.00
N LEU A 435 -14.45 16.19 10.18
CA LEU A 435 -13.49 15.69 9.20
C LEU A 435 -13.75 14.21 8.91
N LYS A 436 -13.98 13.39 9.94
CA LYS A 436 -14.32 11.98 9.80
C LYS A 436 -15.59 11.73 8.97
N VAL A 437 -16.64 12.55 9.14
CA VAL A 437 -17.87 12.44 8.32
C VAL A 437 -17.60 12.85 6.87
N LEU A 438 -16.80 13.89 6.63
CA LEU A 438 -16.37 14.30 5.28
C LEU A 438 -15.53 13.22 4.60
N LEU A 439 -14.60 12.60 5.31
CA LEU A 439 -13.76 11.51 4.79
C LEU A 439 -14.59 10.28 4.43
N HIS A 440 -15.57 9.94 5.26
CA HIS A 440 -16.52 8.87 4.99
C HIS A 440 -17.39 9.17 3.76
N SER A 441 -17.87 10.41 3.62
CA SER A 441 -18.65 10.79 2.44
C SER A 441 -17.82 10.70 1.16
N MET A 442 -16.54 11.07 1.20
CA MET A 442 -15.57 10.92 0.10
C MET A 442 -15.21 9.44 -0.19
N ALA A 443 -15.34 8.55 0.79
CA ALA A 443 -15.09 7.12 0.63
C ALA A 443 -16.18 6.41 -0.19
N CYS A 444 -17.42 6.86 -0.06
CA CYS A 444 -18.60 6.33 -0.72
C CYS A 444 -18.69 6.72 -2.21
N ASN A 445 -19.56 6.04 -2.95
CA ASN A 445 -19.82 6.37 -4.36
C ASN A 445 -20.69 7.62 -4.50
N GLN A 446 -20.04 8.79 -4.62
CA GLN A 446 -20.71 10.10 -4.69
C GLN A 446 -20.84 10.68 -6.11
N SER A 447 -21.71 11.69 -6.25
CA SER A 447 -21.85 12.45 -7.50
C SER A 447 -20.76 13.51 -7.67
N ALA A 448 -20.52 13.89 -8.93
CA ALA A 448 -19.50 14.90 -9.26
C ALA A 448 -19.83 16.28 -8.68
N LEU A 449 -21.12 16.64 -8.60
CA LEU A 449 -21.58 17.91 -8.02
C LEU A 449 -21.28 17.96 -6.52
N TYR A 450 -21.65 16.91 -5.79
CA TYR A 450 -21.36 16.81 -4.35
C TYR A 450 -19.86 16.90 -4.06
N LEU A 451 -19.05 16.14 -4.79
CA LEU A 451 -17.60 16.11 -4.58
C LEU A 451 -16.95 17.50 -4.79
N GLN A 452 -17.42 18.28 -5.77
CA GLN A 452 -16.93 19.64 -5.99
C GLN A 452 -17.13 20.53 -4.76
N HIS A 453 -18.32 20.50 -4.15
CA HIS A 453 -18.62 21.26 -2.94
C HIS A 453 -17.89 20.69 -1.72
N CYS A 454 -17.85 19.36 -1.58
CA CYS A 454 -17.12 18.70 -0.50
C CYS A 454 -15.63 19.07 -0.49
N PHE A 455 -14.96 19.10 -1.66
CA PHE A 455 -13.57 19.56 -1.74
C PHE A 455 -13.41 21.05 -1.41
N ALA A 456 -14.41 21.89 -1.67
CA ALA A 456 -14.37 23.30 -1.29
C ALA A 456 -14.45 23.46 0.24
N THR A 457 -15.37 22.75 0.89
CA THR A 457 -15.50 22.73 2.35
C THR A 457 -14.25 22.14 3.01
N GLN A 458 -13.68 21.06 2.44
CA GLN A 458 -12.42 20.47 2.90
C GLN A 458 -11.26 21.47 2.82
N ARG A 459 -11.09 22.20 1.70
CA ARG A 459 -10.05 23.23 1.59
C ARG A 459 -10.26 24.36 2.60
N ALA A 460 -11.50 24.81 2.78
CA ALA A 460 -11.82 25.86 3.75
C ALA A 460 -11.47 25.42 5.18
N LEU A 461 -11.77 24.17 5.55
CA LEU A 461 -11.44 23.60 6.85
C LEU A 461 -9.92 23.57 7.07
N VAL A 462 -9.15 23.04 6.11
CA VAL A 462 -7.69 22.97 6.19
C VAL A 462 -7.04 24.34 6.27
N SER A 463 -7.54 25.33 5.51
CA SER A 463 -7.00 26.69 5.54
C SER A 463 -7.30 27.45 6.85
N LYS A 464 -8.39 27.09 7.55
CA LYS A 464 -8.81 27.74 8.79
C LYS A 464 -8.19 27.10 10.03
N PHE A 465 -8.03 25.77 10.01
CA PHE A 465 -7.54 24.98 11.14
C PHE A 465 -6.44 24.00 10.69
N PRO A 466 -5.27 24.50 10.25
CA PRO A 466 -4.19 23.64 9.79
C PRO A 466 -3.57 22.83 10.94
N GLU A 467 -3.44 23.41 12.14
CA GLU A 467 -2.88 22.76 13.33
C GLU A 467 -3.67 21.52 13.76
N LEU A 468 -5.01 21.56 13.69
CA LEU A 468 -5.87 20.42 14.00
C LEU A 468 -5.54 19.18 13.14
N LEU A 469 -5.36 19.37 11.82
CA LEU A 469 -5.11 18.27 10.88
C LEU A 469 -3.69 17.71 11.02
N PHE A 470 -2.71 18.57 11.27
CA PHE A 470 -1.31 18.18 11.30
C PHE A 470 -0.83 17.77 12.71
N GLU A 471 -1.42 18.25 13.80
CA GLU A 471 -0.98 17.89 15.16
C GLU A 471 -1.89 16.87 15.83
N GLU A 472 -3.23 17.03 15.77
CA GLU A 472 -4.15 16.18 16.55
C GLU A 472 -4.70 14.96 15.77
N GLU A 473 -4.92 15.06 14.46
CA GLU A 473 -5.62 14.04 13.66
C GLU A 473 -4.81 13.43 12.52
N THR A 474 -3.68 12.84 12.89
CA THR A 474 -2.64 12.37 11.97
C THR A 474 -3.11 11.21 11.08
N GLU A 475 -3.90 10.28 11.62
CA GLU A 475 -4.56 9.18 10.89
C GLU A 475 -5.57 9.69 9.85
N GLN A 476 -6.29 10.77 10.17
CA GLN A 476 -7.29 11.35 9.27
C GLN A 476 -6.63 12.07 8.09
N CYS A 477 -5.45 12.67 8.29
CA CYS A 477 -4.63 13.22 7.21
C CYS A 477 -4.17 12.13 6.22
N ALA A 478 -3.82 10.94 6.72
CA ALA A 478 -3.48 9.79 5.89
C ALA A 478 -4.67 9.32 5.02
N ASP A 479 -5.86 9.13 5.63
CA ASP A 479 -7.06 8.76 4.87
C ASP A 479 -7.44 9.86 3.87
N LEU A 480 -7.33 11.14 4.25
CA LEU A 480 -7.55 12.28 3.36
C LEU A 480 -6.65 12.21 2.11
N CYS A 481 -5.34 11.99 2.28
CA CYS A 481 -4.40 11.84 1.18
C CYS A 481 -4.79 10.67 0.25
N LEU A 482 -5.20 9.53 0.82
CA LEU A 482 -5.67 8.37 0.06
C LEU A 482 -6.93 8.66 -0.75
N ARG A 483 -7.93 9.32 -0.15
CA ARG A 483 -9.18 9.71 -0.85
C ARG A 483 -8.92 10.75 -1.94
N LEU A 484 -8.02 11.71 -1.69
CA LEU A 484 -7.62 12.71 -2.68
C LEU A 484 -6.90 12.08 -3.86
N LEU A 485 -5.93 11.18 -3.63
CA LEU A 485 -5.24 10.46 -4.71
C LEU A 485 -6.18 9.57 -5.52
N ARG A 486 -7.13 8.88 -4.86
CA ARG A 486 -8.18 8.12 -5.56
C ARG A 486 -9.03 9.04 -6.45
N SER A 487 -9.34 10.25 -5.99
CA SER A 487 -10.09 11.24 -6.77
C SER A 487 -9.27 11.84 -7.91
N CYS A 488 -7.94 11.93 -7.76
CA CYS A 488 -7.02 12.34 -8.81
C CYS A 488 -6.91 11.32 -9.97
N SER A 489 -7.24 10.04 -9.74
CA SER A 489 -7.31 9.01 -10.78
C SER A 489 -8.70 8.87 -11.42
N SER A 490 -9.67 9.72 -11.05
CA SER A 490 -11.02 9.70 -11.62
C SER A 490 -11.05 10.03 -13.11
N SER A 491 -11.97 9.45 -13.87
CA SER A 491 -12.15 9.74 -15.29
C SER A 491 -12.71 11.15 -15.57
N ILE A 492 -13.32 11.80 -14.56
CA ILE A 492 -13.97 13.11 -14.68
C ILE A 492 -12.96 14.23 -14.43
N SER A 493 -12.83 15.18 -15.38
CA SER A 493 -11.84 16.26 -15.30
C SER A 493 -12.05 17.25 -14.16
N THR A 494 -13.29 17.66 -13.90
CA THR A 494 -13.62 18.62 -12.84
C THR A 494 -13.22 18.12 -11.46
N ILE A 495 -13.52 16.85 -11.17
CA ILE A 495 -13.14 16.16 -9.93
C ILE A 495 -11.61 16.14 -9.79
N ARG A 496 -10.89 15.79 -10.85
CA ARG A 496 -9.42 15.77 -10.83
C ARG A 496 -8.82 17.14 -10.53
N SER A 497 -9.33 18.20 -11.15
CA SER A 497 -8.85 19.57 -10.91
C SER A 497 -9.06 20.01 -9.46
N HIS A 498 -10.25 19.73 -8.90
CA HIS A 498 -10.54 20.05 -7.50
C HIS A 498 -9.72 19.22 -6.50
N ALA A 499 -9.54 17.92 -6.77
CA ALA A 499 -8.72 17.04 -5.92
C ALA A 499 -7.23 17.45 -5.98
N SER A 500 -6.72 17.80 -7.18
CA SER A 500 -5.35 18.30 -7.36
C SER A 500 -5.11 19.61 -6.61
N ALA A 501 -6.09 20.54 -6.62
CA ALA A 501 -6.02 21.79 -5.88
C ALA A 501 -6.05 21.57 -4.36
N SER A 502 -6.88 20.63 -3.88
CA SER A 502 -6.91 20.24 -2.47
C SER A 502 -5.60 19.60 -2.01
N LEU A 503 -4.99 18.75 -2.84
CA LEU A 503 -3.71 18.12 -2.54
C LEU A 503 -2.55 19.14 -2.53
N TYR A 504 -2.54 20.07 -3.48
CA TYR A 504 -1.60 21.20 -3.49
C TYR A 504 -1.72 22.05 -2.23
N LEU A 505 -2.95 22.40 -1.81
CA LEU A 505 -3.18 23.20 -0.61
C LEU A 505 -2.65 22.50 0.65
N LEU A 506 -2.83 21.18 0.77
CA LEU A 506 -2.28 20.42 1.91
C LEU A 506 -0.75 20.50 1.97
N MET A 507 -0.08 20.36 0.83
CA MET A 507 1.38 20.48 0.74
C MET A 507 1.83 21.89 1.12
N ARG A 508 1.14 22.92 0.59
CA ARG A 508 1.43 24.33 0.86
C ARG A 508 1.26 24.68 2.34
N GLN A 509 0.14 24.31 2.95
CA GLN A 509 -0.13 24.62 4.37
C GLN A 509 0.86 23.92 5.30
N ASN A 510 1.23 22.67 5.01
CA ASN A 510 2.22 21.96 5.82
C ASN A 510 3.62 22.61 5.70
N PHE A 511 3.98 23.10 4.50
CA PHE A 511 5.22 23.85 4.28
C PHE A 511 5.22 25.20 5.01
N GLU A 512 4.11 25.94 5.02
CA GLU A 512 3.99 27.22 5.75
C GLU A 512 4.17 27.06 7.27
N ILE A 513 3.79 25.91 7.84
CA ILE A 513 3.97 25.62 9.28
C ILE A 513 5.41 25.19 9.59
N GLY A 514 5.99 24.27 8.81
CA GLY A 514 7.24 23.58 9.16
C GLY A 514 8.47 23.91 8.30
N ASN A 515 8.35 24.76 7.26
CA ASN A 515 9.34 24.95 6.18
C ASN A 515 9.78 23.65 5.46
N ASN A 516 9.04 22.56 5.67
CA ASN A 516 9.13 21.28 4.96
C ASN A 516 7.73 20.64 5.00
N PHE A 517 7.38 19.83 4.01
CA PHE A 517 6.15 19.03 4.01
C PHE A 517 6.42 17.51 3.98
N ALA A 518 7.57 17.07 4.50
CA ALA A 518 8.00 15.67 4.59
C ALA A 518 6.90 14.71 5.05
N ARG A 519 6.06 15.15 6.00
CA ARG A 519 4.95 14.36 6.51
C ARG A 519 3.86 14.11 5.47
N VAL A 520 3.37 15.16 4.81
CA VAL A 520 2.41 15.02 3.70
C VAL A 520 3.04 14.24 2.54
N LYS A 521 4.32 14.49 2.23
CA LYS A 521 5.10 13.77 1.22
C LYS A 521 5.08 12.26 1.47
N MET A 522 5.32 11.83 2.71
CA MET A 522 5.26 10.42 3.12
C MET A 522 3.82 9.87 3.02
N GLN A 523 2.81 10.58 3.54
CA GLN A 523 1.42 10.10 3.51
C GLN A 523 0.87 9.93 2.10
N VAL A 524 1.19 10.86 1.19
CA VAL A 524 0.85 10.76 -0.24
C VAL A 524 1.56 9.55 -0.87
N THR A 525 2.84 9.35 -0.55
CA THR A 525 3.61 8.22 -1.07
C THR A 525 3.05 6.88 -0.60
N MET A 526 2.70 6.72 0.68
CA MET A 526 2.09 5.48 1.17
C MET A 526 0.68 5.24 0.60
N SER A 527 -0.10 6.31 0.50
CA SER A 527 -1.45 6.28 -0.05
C SER A 527 -1.44 5.81 -1.52
N LEU A 528 -0.43 6.24 -2.29
CA LEU A 528 -0.22 5.76 -3.65
C LEU A 528 0.04 4.25 -3.68
N SER A 529 0.90 3.74 -2.80
CA SER A 529 1.21 2.31 -2.70
C SER A 529 -0.04 1.47 -2.44
N SER A 530 -0.87 1.91 -1.48
CA SER A 530 -2.13 1.26 -1.13
C SER A 530 -3.11 1.25 -2.31
N LEU A 531 -3.22 2.37 -3.02
CA LEU A 531 -4.09 2.51 -4.18
C LEU A 531 -3.68 1.57 -5.31
N VAL A 532 -2.39 1.49 -5.62
CA VAL A 532 -1.86 0.64 -6.69
C VAL A 532 -1.94 -0.85 -6.33
N GLY A 533 -1.81 -1.21 -5.04
CA GLY A 533 -1.89 -2.59 -4.56
C GLY A 533 -3.31 -3.16 -4.48
N THR A 534 -4.33 -2.31 -4.27
CA THR A 534 -5.71 -2.77 -4.00
C THR A 534 -6.67 -2.63 -5.19
N SER A 535 -6.43 -1.70 -6.12
CA SER A 535 -7.40 -1.37 -7.17
C SER A 535 -7.10 -2.07 -8.51
N GLN A 536 -7.99 -2.97 -8.94
CA GLN A 536 -7.90 -3.64 -10.25
C GLN A 536 -8.23 -2.71 -11.44
N ASN A 537 -8.97 -1.63 -11.21
CA ASN A 537 -9.42 -0.66 -12.23
C ASN A 537 -8.73 0.70 -12.08
N PHE A 538 -7.42 0.71 -11.88
CA PHE A 538 -6.64 1.93 -11.71
C PHE A 538 -6.29 2.57 -13.07
N ASN A 539 -6.68 3.82 -13.28
CA ASN A 539 -6.34 4.58 -14.50
C ASN A 539 -5.11 5.47 -14.25
N GLU A 540 -3.94 4.94 -14.58
CA GLU A 540 -2.67 5.63 -14.40
C GLU A 540 -2.58 6.95 -15.17
N GLU A 541 -3.04 6.99 -16.42
CA GLU A 541 -2.93 8.16 -17.29
C GLU A 541 -3.61 9.40 -16.67
N PHE A 542 -4.77 9.22 -16.04
CA PHE A 542 -5.48 10.30 -15.39
C PHE A 542 -4.77 10.82 -14.15
N LEU A 543 -4.18 9.93 -13.35
CA LEU A 543 -3.37 10.34 -12.21
C LEU A 543 -2.14 11.12 -12.66
N ARG A 544 -1.45 10.66 -13.72
CA ARG A 544 -0.29 11.37 -14.28
C ARG A 544 -0.65 12.79 -14.74
N ARG A 545 -1.84 12.98 -15.34
CA ARG A 545 -2.34 14.31 -15.73
C ARG A 545 -2.64 15.20 -14.50
N SER A 546 -3.21 14.63 -13.44
CA SER A 546 -3.47 15.35 -12.18
C SER A 546 -2.18 15.80 -11.51
N LEU A 547 -1.17 14.93 -11.42
CA LEU A 547 0.15 15.29 -10.87
C LEU A 547 0.83 16.41 -11.68
N LYS A 548 0.71 16.38 -13.01
CA LYS A 548 1.18 17.50 -13.86
C LYS A 548 0.46 18.81 -13.55
N THR A 549 -0.84 18.77 -13.24
CA THR A 549 -1.61 19.95 -12.83
C THR A 549 -1.08 20.54 -11.53
N ILE A 550 -0.68 19.69 -10.57
CA ILE A 550 -0.10 20.12 -9.28
C ILE A 550 1.24 20.85 -9.51
N LEU A 551 2.08 20.35 -10.42
CA LEU A 551 3.32 21.05 -10.79
C LEU A 551 3.03 22.45 -11.34
N THR A 552 2.04 22.59 -12.21
CA THR A 552 1.63 23.89 -12.75
C THR A 552 1.17 24.84 -11.63
N TYR A 553 0.43 24.35 -10.63
CA TYR A 553 0.05 25.17 -9.47
C TYR A 553 1.27 25.64 -8.66
N ALA A 554 2.28 24.78 -8.48
CA ALA A 554 3.50 25.16 -7.77
C ALA A 554 4.37 26.18 -8.55
N GLU A 555 4.41 26.09 -9.87
CA GLU A 555 5.15 27.03 -10.74
C GLU A 555 4.48 28.41 -10.84
N GLU A 556 3.14 28.45 -10.77
CA GLU A 556 2.33 29.67 -10.89
C GLU A 556 2.17 30.44 -9.55
N ASP A 557 2.51 29.83 -8.41
CA ASP A 557 2.38 30.44 -7.08
C ASP A 557 3.51 31.47 -6.82
N LEU A 558 3.17 32.76 -6.93
CA LEU A 558 4.12 33.86 -6.81
C LEU A 558 4.68 34.04 -5.38
N GLU A 559 3.96 33.59 -4.34
CA GLU A 559 4.37 33.81 -2.95
C GLU A 559 5.48 32.84 -2.52
N LEU A 560 5.48 31.62 -3.05
CA LEU A 560 6.40 30.54 -2.68
C LEU A 560 7.48 30.27 -3.73
N ARG A 561 7.50 31.02 -4.84
CA ARG A 561 8.43 30.82 -5.97
C ARG A 561 9.91 30.94 -5.60
N GLU A 562 10.25 31.77 -4.62
CA GLU A 562 11.63 31.99 -4.16
C GLU A 562 12.05 31.02 -3.03
N THR A 563 11.18 30.07 -2.66
CA THR A 563 11.44 29.07 -1.61
C THR A 563 11.81 27.71 -2.20
N THR A 564 12.21 26.74 -1.37
CA THR A 564 12.48 25.35 -1.79
C THR A 564 11.22 24.52 -2.08
N PHE A 565 10.03 25.10 -1.90
CA PHE A 565 8.76 24.39 -2.05
C PHE A 565 8.52 23.83 -3.47
N PRO A 566 8.70 24.60 -4.57
CA PRO A 566 8.48 24.09 -5.92
C PRO A 566 9.41 22.91 -6.25
N ASP A 567 10.67 22.96 -5.81
CA ASP A 567 11.64 21.87 -6.01
C ASP A 567 11.23 20.60 -5.25
N GLN A 568 10.81 20.72 -3.99
CA GLN A 568 10.31 19.59 -3.20
C GLN A 568 9.04 18.96 -3.80
N VAL A 569 8.12 19.78 -4.34
CA VAL A 569 6.92 19.29 -5.04
C VAL A 569 7.30 18.59 -6.35
N GLN A 570 8.27 19.12 -7.08
CA GLN A 570 8.81 18.50 -8.30
C GLN A 570 9.41 17.13 -7.99
N ASP A 571 10.22 17.02 -6.95
CA ASP A 571 10.85 15.77 -6.52
C ASP A 571 9.82 14.73 -6.08
N LEU A 572 8.79 15.15 -5.32
CA LEU A 572 7.69 14.26 -4.94
C LEU A 572 6.95 13.75 -6.19
N VAL A 573 6.52 14.65 -7.08
CA VAL A 573 5.77 14.27 -8.28
C VAL A 573 6.61 13.35 -9.18
N PHE A 574 7.91 13.64 -9.34
CA PHE A 574 8.83 12.78 -10.08
C PHE A 574 8.92 11.38 -9.44
N ASN A 575 9.08 11.30 -8.13
CA ASN A 575 9.10 10.03 -7.40
C ASN A 575 7.78 9.25 -7.58
N LEU A 576 6.62 9.89 -7.41
CA LEU A 576 5.31 9.25 -7.63
C LEU A 576 5.14 8.74 -9.07
N HIS A 577 5.60 9.52 -10.07
CA HIS A 577 5.61 9.07 -11.46
C HIS A 577 6.51 7.86 -11.69
N MET A 578 7.70 7.83 -11.08
CA MET A 578 8.62 6.71 -11.17
C MET A 578 8.01 5.45 -10.52
N ILE A 579 7.46 5.56 -9.31
CA ILE A 579 6.78 4.45 -8.62
C ILE A 579 5.63 3.91 -9.47
N LEU A 580 4.79 4.78 -10.04
CA LEU A 580 3.69 4.39 -10.91
C LEU A 580 4.17 3.64 -12.15
N SER A 581 5.10 4.25 -12.89
CA SER A 581 5.65 3.67 -14.11
C SER A 581 6.33 2.33 -13.85
N ASP A 582 7.12 2.23 -12.79
CA ASP A 582 7.85 1.02 -12.45
C ASP A 582 6.89 -0.08 -11.94
N THR A 583 5.81 0.29 -11.24
CA THR A 583 4.80 -0.70 -10.81
C THR A 583 4.01 -1.27 -11.99
N VAL A 584 3.73 -0.47 -13.02
CA VAL A 584 3.12 -0.97 -14.26
C VAL A 584 4.08 -1.86 -15.04
N LYS A 585 5.33 -1.43 -15.23
CA LYS A 585 6.38 -2.24 -15.86
C LYS A 585 6.63 -3.56 -15.11
N MET A 586 6.49 -3.55 -13.79
CA MET A 586 6.59 -4.76 -12.97
C MET A 586 5.50 -5.78 -13.32
N LYS A 587 4.32 -5.32 -13.76
CA LYS A 587 3.26 -6.19 -14.25
C LYS A 587 3.58 -6.83 -15.60
N GLU A 588 4.23 -6.06 -16.46
CA GLU A 588 4.58 -6.46 -17.83
C GLU A 588 5.79 -7.40 -17.87
N HIS A 589 6.72 -7.26 -16.92
CA HIS A 589 8.00 -7.99 -16.90
C HIS A 589 8.09 -9.06 -15.81
N GLN A 590 6.99 -9.71 -15.42
CA GLN A 590 7.01 -10.77 -14.39
C GLN A 590 7.89 -11.98 -14.76
N GLU A 591 7.96 -12.29 -16.05
CA GLU A 591 8.72 -13.41 -16.58
C GLU A 591 10.24 -13.15 -16.60
N ASP A 592 10.67 -11.88 -16.42
CA ASP A 592 12.07 -11.48 -16.41
C ASP A 592 12.60 -11.36 -14.98
N PRO A 593 13.38 -12.34 -14.51
CA PRO A 593 13.77 -12.40 -13.12
C PRO A 593 14.68 -11.24 -12.71
N GLU A 594 15.57 -10.79 -13.59
CA GLU A 594 16.51 -9.70 -13.32
C GLU A 594 15.83 -8.33 -13.42
N MET A 595 14.98 -8.10 -14.43
CA MET A 595 14.20 -6.87 -14.56
C MET A 595 13.21 -6.70 -13.41
N LEU A 596 12.57 -7.78 -12.96
CA LEU A 596 11.68 -7.75 -11.81
C LEU A 596 12.40 -7.23 -10.56
N ILE A 597 13.59 -7.76 -10.25
CA ILE A 597 14.38 -7.32 -9.08
C ILE A 597 14.84 -5.87 -9.24
N ASP A 598 15.21 -5.43 -10.44
CA ASP A 598 15.55 -4.02 -10.70
C ASP A 598 14.36 -3.08 -10.49
N LEU A 599 13.17 -3.48 -10.95
CA LEU A 599 11.93 -2.72 -10.73
C LEU A 599 11.55 -2.70 -9.25
N MET A 600 11.63 -3.83 -8.56
CA MET A 600 11.41 -3.91 -7.10
C MET A 600 12.38 -2.98 -6.35
N TYR A 601 13.67 -2.97 -6.72
CA TYR A 601 14.65 -2.07 -6.13
C TYR A 601 14.33 -0.59 -6.41
N ARG A 602 13.95 -0.23 -7.64
CA ARG A 602 13.57 1.15 -7.99
C ARG A 602 12.36 1.62 -7.21
N ILE A 603 11.33 0.79 -7.11
CA ILE A 603 10.13 1.05 -6.30
C ILE A 603 10.51 1.20 -4.83
N ALA A 604 11.31 0.26 -4.29
CA ALA A 604 11.82 0.34 -2.92
C ALA A 604 12.61 1.62 -2.68
N LYS A 605 13.37 2.11 -3.67
CA LYS A 605 14.15 3.35 -3.59
C LYS A 605 13.23 4.58 -3.60
N GLY A 606 12.12 4.53 -4.34
CA GLY A 606 11.08 5.55 -4.27
C GLY A 606 10.46 5.70 -2.87
N TYR A 607 10.46 4.62 -2.09
CA TYR A 607 9.99 4.62 -0.70
C TYR A 607 11.04 4.97 0.35
N GLN A 608 12.18 5.58 -0.02
CA GLN A 608 13.21 5.98 0.96
C GLN A 608 12.67 6.92 2.06
N THR A 609 11.64 7.73 1.77
CA THR A 609 10.98 8.60 2.75
C THR A 609 10.02 7.86 3.70
N SER A 610 9.79 6.56 3.50
CA SER A 610 8.92 5.72 4.33
C SER A 610 9.64 4.42 4.71
N PRO A 611 10.26 4.35 5.90
CA PRO A 611 11.11 3.22 6.28
C PRO A 611 10.34 1.89 6.40
N ASP A 612 9.08 1.90 6.85
CA ASP A 612 8.24 0.70 6.91
C ASP A 612 8.01 0.08 5.52
N LEU A 613 7.73 0.91 4.51
CA LEU A 613 7.56 0.45 3.13
C LEU A 613 8.90 -0.01 2.53
N ARG A 614 9.98 0.76 2.74
CA ARG A 614 11.34 0.37 2.31
C ARG A 614 11.71 -1.01 2.86
N LEU A 615 11.49 -1.24 4.16
CA LEU A 615 11.75 -2.52 4.83
C LEU A 615 10.93 -3.66 4.21
N THR A 616 9.62 -3.44 4.00
CA THR A 616 8.73 -4.45 3.42
C THR A 616 9.20 -4.87 2.02
N TRP A 617 9.65 -3.93 1.20
CA TRP A 617 10.18 -4.24 -0.12
C TRP A 617 11.51 -4.99 -0.06
N LEU A 618 12.44 -4.58 0.80
CA LEU A 618 13.71 -5.28 0.99
C LEU A 618 13.50 -6.74 1.45
N GLN A 619 12.54 -6.97 2.36
CA GLN A 619 12.16 -8.33 2.79
C GLN A 619 11.53 -9.14 1.67
N ASN A 620 10.65 -8.55 0.85
CA ASN A 620 10.06 -9.23 -0.29
C ASN A 620 11.13 -9.61 -1.33
N MET A 621 12.06 -8.70 -1.61
CA MET A 621 13.23 -9.00 -2.46
C MET A 621 14.07 -10.15 -1.88
N ALA A 622 14.33 -10.15 -0.57
CA ALA A 622 15.02 -11.26 0.09
C ALA A 622 14.30 -12.60 -0.08
N GLY A 623 12.97 -12.59 0.02
CA GLY A 623 12.10 -13.74 -0.27
C GLY A 623 12.26 -14.23 -1.70
N LYS A 624 12.18 -13.33 -2.69
CA LYS A 624 12.37 -13.66 -4.12
C LYS A 624 13.76 -14.18 -4.45
N HIS A 625 14.79 -13.66 -3.79
CA HIS A 625 16.14 -14.20 -3.92
C HIS A 625 16.26 -15.60 -3.29
N SER A 626 15.60 -15.83 -2.16
CA SER A 626 15.59 -17.14 -1.49
C SER A 626 14.86 -18.21 -2.30
N GLU A 627 13.71 -17.88 -2.90
CA GLU A 627 12.98 -18.75 -3.83
C GLU A 627 13.85 -19.22 -5.01
N ARG A 628 14.82 -18.39 -5.43
CA ARG A 628 15.74 -18.66 -6.55
C ARG A 628 17.09 -19.23 -6.11
N ASN A 629 17.27 -19.59 -4.84
CA ASN A 629 18.54 -20.04 -4.26
C ASN A 629 19.70 -19.01 -4.33
N ASN A 630 19.38 -17.73 -4.54
CA ASN A 630 20.36 -16.63 -4.51
C ASN A 630 20.53 -16.14 -3.06
N HIS A 631 21.06 -17.00 -2.19
CA HIS A 631 21.12 -16.74 -0.75
C HIS A 631 22.08 -15.59 -0.37
N ALA A 632 23.08 -15.29 -1.20
CA ALA A 632 24.00 -14.18 -0.95
C ALA A 632 23.29 -12.82 -1.07
N GLU A 633 22.50 -12.65 -2.13
CA GLU A 633 21.70 -11.45 -2.39
C GLU A 633 20.57 -11.33 -1.36
N ALA A 634 19.92 -12.44 -0.99
CA ALA A 634 18.92 -12.47 0.07
C ALA A 634 19.50 -12.01 1.42
N ALA A 635 20.70 -12.48 1.77
CA ALA A 635 21.39 -12.04 2.97
C ALA A 635 21.71 -10.54 2.94
N GLN A 636 22.16 -10.00 1.80
CA GLN A 636 22.40 -8.57 1.64
C GLN A 636 21.11 -7.75 1.81
N CYS A 637 19.97 -8.18 1.24
CA CYS A 637 18.67 -7.53 1.45
C CYS A 637 18.30 -7.45 2.95
N LEU A 638 18.56 -8.52 3.71
CA LEU A 638 18.31 -8.59 5.15
C LEU A 638 19.29 -7.74 5.97
N VAL A 639 20.55 -7.63 5.55
CA VAL A 639 21.53 -6.72 6.18
C VAL A 639 21.13 -5.27 5.96
N HIS A 640 20.72 -4.89 4.75
CA HIS A 640 20.18 -3.55 4.48
C HIS A 640 18.92 -3.28 5.31
N SER A 641 18.02 -4.27 5.42
CA SER A 641 16.84 -4.20 6.29
C SER A 641 17.20 -3.95 7.76
N ALA A 642 18.20 -4.68 8.28
CA ALA A 642 18.66 -4.54 9.66
C ALA A 642 19.36 -3.21 9.91
N ALA A 643 20.14 -2.73 8.94
CA ALA A 643 20.82 -1.45 9.03
C ALA A 643 19.85 -0.27 9.01
N LEU A 644 18.82 -0.33 8.16
CA LEU A 644 17.71 0.63 8.16
C LEU A 644 17.08 0.69 9.56
N VAL A 645 16.67 -0.45 10.13
CA VAL A 645 16.10 -0.51 11.48
C VAL A 645 17.06 0.03 12.54
N ALA A 646 18.36 -0.29 12.44
CA ALA A 646 19.37 0.21 13.37
C ALA A 646 19.55 1.73 13.31
N GLU A 647 19.49 2.34 12.13
CA GLU A 647 19.54 3.79 11.95
C GLU A 647 18.40 4.49 12.69
N TYR A 648 17.16 4.02 12.48
CA TYR A 648 15.98 4.59 13.13
C TYR A 648 15.93 4.32 14.64
N LEU A 649 16.35 3.13 15.09
CA LEU A 649 16.45 2.84 16.53
C LEU A 649 17.51 3.71 17.21
N SER A 650 18.62 4.00 16.54
CA SER A 650 19.66 4.88 17.07
C SER A 650 19.21 6.35 17.17
N MET A 651 18.22 6.77 16.36
CA MET A 651 17.61 8.09 16.48
C MET A 651 16.64 8.18 17.67
N LEU A 652 15.96 7.08 18.01
CA LEU A 652 15.00 7.00 19.12
C LEU A 652 15.67 6.84 20.49
N GLU A 653 16.65 5.95 20.60
CA GLU A 653 17.28 5.60 21.87
C GLU A 653 18.81 5.51 21.75
N ASP A 654 19.53 6.39 22.43
CA ASP A 654 20.99 6.32 22.54
C ASP A 654 21.41 5.26 23.57
N ARG A 655 21.39 3.97 23.17
CA ARG A 655 21.91 2.86 23.99
C ARG A 655 23.27 2.41 23.48
N LYS A 656 24.28 2.45 24.37
CA LYS A 656 25.67 2.06 24.06
C LYS A 656 25.89 0.63 23.53
N TYR A 657 24.95 -0.28 23.78
CA TYR A 657 25.04 -1.68 23.35
C TYR A 657 24.35 -1.94 22.00
N LEU A 658 23.54 -0.98 21.51
CA LEU A 658 22.92 -1.05 20.19
C LEU A 658 23.92 -0.58 19.11
N PRO A 659 23.78 -1.06 17.87
CA PRO A 659 24.60 -0.59 16.76
C PRO A 659 24.42 0.91 16.53
N VAL A 660 25.52 1.61 16.25
CA VAL A 660 25.52 3.02 15.83
C VAL A 660 25.12 3.05 14.35
N GLY A 661 23.81 3.01 14.10
CA GLY A 661 23.19 3.11 12.79
C GLY A 661 23.78 2.19 11.71
N CYS A 662 23.78 2.68 10.45
CA CYS A 662 24.26 1.97 9.27
C CYS A 662 25.79 1.76 9.26
N VAL A 663 26.55 2.63 9.95
CA VAL A 663 28.02 2.59 9.97
C VAL A 663 28.53 1.28 10.59
N THR A 664 27.82 0.75 11.58
CA THR A 664 28.19 -0.53 12.22
C THR A 664 28.19 -1.70 11.23
N PHE A 665 27.36 -1.63 10.18
CA PHE A 665 27.21 -2.68 9.16
C PHE A 665 28.19 -2.55 7.99
N GLN A 666 28.98 -1.47 7.92
CA GLN A 666 29.93 -1.23 6.82
C GLN A 666 30.97 -2.35 6.66
N ASN A 667 31.36 -2.99 7.77
CA ASN A 667 32.29 -4.13 7.77
C ASN A 667 31.70 -5.37 7.10
N ILE A 668 30.37 -5.52 7.11
CA ILE A 668 29.67 -6.60 6.41
C ILE A 668 29.54 -6.21 4.94
N SER A 669 29.01 -5.02 4.64
CA SER A 669 28.83 -4.56 3.27
C SER A 669 28.94 -3.05 3.19
N SER A 670 29.82 -2.58 2.30
CA SER A 670 30.00 -1.14 2.05
C SER A 670 28.76 -0.48 1.42
N ASN A 671 27.87 -1.27 0.80
CA ASN A 671 26.69 -0.76 0.14
C ASN A 671 25.60 -0.31 1.12
N VAL A 672 25.66 -0.78 2.37
CA VAL A 672 24.65 -0.52 3.41
C VAL A 672 24.52 0.96 3.76
N LEU A 673 25.55 1.76 3.48
CA LEU A 673 25.53 3.21 3.65
C LEU A 673 24.45 3.90 2.80
N GLU A 674 23.87 3.22 1.79
CA GLU A 674 22.74 3.75 1.02
C GLU A 674 21.44 3.88 1.85
N GLU A 675 21.35 3.20 3.00
CA GLU A 675 20.17 3.24 3.90
C GLU A 675 20.31 4.30 5.01
N SER A 676 21.41 5.06 5.04
CA SER A 676 21.63 6.07 6.08
C SER A 676 20.66 7.24 5.91
N ALA A 677 19.98 7.61 6.99
CA ALA A 677 18.86 8.55 7.02
C ALA A 677 19.35 10.01 7.18
N VAL A 678 20.29 10.45 6.34
CA VAL A 678 20.97 11.77 6.48
C VAL A 678 20.26 12.89 5.71
N SER A 679 19.07 12.68 5.15
CA SER A 679 18.37 13.76 4.44
C SER A 679 17.41 14.52 5.35
N ASP A 680 17.39 15.85 5.23
CA ASP A 680 16.48 16.79 5.92
C ASP A 680 14.97 16.50 5.71
N ASP A 681 14.64 15.56 4.83
CA ASP A 681 13.29 15.08 4.50
C ASP A 681 12.82 13.86 5.31
N VAL A 682 13.68 13.27 6.16
CA VAL A 682 13.28 12.14 7.02
C VAL A 682 12.65 12.69 8.29
N VAL A 683 11.34 12.46 8.44
CA VAL A 683 10.58 12.83 9.64
C VAL A 683 11.22 12.18 10.87
N SER A 684 11.44 12.95 11.92
CA SER A 684 11.96 12.44 13.19
C SER A 684 11.04 11.32 13.70
N PRO A 685 11.59 10.19 14.17
CA PRO A 685 10.77 9.05 14.61
C PRO A 685 9.93 9.35 15.89
N ASP A 686 10.09 10.52 16.50
CA ASP A 686 9.26 11.03 17.59
C ASP A 686 7.87 11.52 17.15
N GLU A 687 7.62 11.73 15.84
CA GLU A 687 6.30 12.09 15.31
C GLU A 687 5.44 10.85 15.01
N GLU A 688 4.50 10.58 15.93
CA GLU A 688 3.31 9.73 15.85
C GLU A 688 3.20 8.68 14.72
N GLY A 689 3.51 7.42 15.08
CA GLY A 689 3.07 6.21 14.35
C GLY A 689 4.03 5.65 13.29
N ILE A 690 5.05 6.41 12.90
CA ILE A 690 6.12 6.00 11.97
C ILE A 690 7.09 5.07 12.70
N CYS A 691 7.56 3.98 12.07
CA CYS A 691 8.44 2.98 12.71
C CYS A 691 7.81 2.29 13.95
N SER A 692 6.49 2.22 14.05
CA SER A 692 5.78 1.46 15.10
C SER A 692 5.62 -0.04 14.76
N GLY A 693 6.09 -0.46 13.58
CA GLY A 693 6.02 -1.83 13.10
C GLY A 693 6.78 -2.81 14.01
N LYS A 694 6.33 -4.08 14.04
CA LYS A 694 6.95 -5.16 14.86
C LYS A 694 8.47 -5.29 14.67
N TYR A 695 8.98 -4.89 13.51
CA TYR A 695 10.39 -5.00 13.15
C TYR A 695 11.25 -3.83 13.64
N PHE A 696 10.68 -2.65 13.92
CA PHE A 696 11.37 -1.50 14.49
C PHE A 696 11.45 -1.60 16.02
N THR A 697 11.93 -2.76 16.47
CA THR A 697 12.16 -3.07 17.88
C THR A 697 13.50 -3.79 18.00
N GLU A 698 14.08 -3.82 19.20
CA GLU A 698 15.32 -4.59 19.46
C GLU A 698 15.16 -6.06 19.05
N ILE A 699 13.98 -6.66 19.31
CA ILE A 699 13.66 -8.05 18.94
C ILE A 699 13.55 -8.21 17.41
N GLY A 700 12.95 -7.22 16.73
CA GLY A 700 12.85 -7.18 15.28
C GLY A 700 14.22 -7.13 14.59
N LEU A 701 15.11 -6.26 15.09
CA LEU A 701 16.50 -6.14 14.63
C LEU A 701 17.26 -7.47 14.81
N VAL A 702 17.17 -8.08 16.00
CA VAL A 702 17.76 -9.39 16.28
C VAL A 702 17.22 -10.46 15.31
N GLY A 703 15.90 -10.47 15.05
CA GLY A 703 15.28 -11.40 14.12
C GLY A 703 15.79 -11.27 12.68
N LEU A 704 15.96 -10.03 12.18
CA LEU A 704 16.51 -9.76 10.85
C LEU A 704 17.97 -10.24 10.72
N LEU A 705 18.79 -9.99 11.74
CA LEU A 705 20.21 -10.40 11.76
C LEU A 705 20.38 -11.92 11.88
N GLU A 706 19.53 -12.59 12.67
CA GLU A 706 19.53 -14.06 12.73
C GLU A 706 19.18 -14.68 11.36
N GLN A 707 18.23 -14.11 10.63
CA GLN A 707 17.88 -14.55 9.27
C GLN A 707 18.99 -14.23 8.26
N ALA A 708 19.64 -13.08 8.36
CA ALA A 708 20.79 -12.71 7.52
C ALA A 708 21.96 -13.68 7.72
N ALA A 709 22.29 -14.01 8.97
CA ALA A 709 23.35 -14.96 9.31
C ALA A 709 23.04 -16.38 8.78
N ALA A 710 21.78 -16.82 8.87
CA ALA A 710 21.35 -18.09 8.29
C ALA A 710 21.51 -18.09 6.75
N SER A 711 21.11 -17.00 6.09
CA SER A 711 21.22 -16.85 4.63
C SER A 711 22.67 -16.81 4.15
N PHE A 712 23.58 -16.11 4.85
CA PHE A 712 25.01 -16.15 4.54
C PHE A 712 25.64 -17.54 4.74
N SER A 713 25.19 -18.29 5.75
CA SER A 713 25.64 -19.66 5.96
C SER A 713 25.23 -20.58 4.80
N MET A 714 23.99 -20.44 4.31
CA MET A 714 23.51 -21.16 3.11
C MET A 714 24.24 -20.72 1.84
N ALA A 715 24.60 -19.44 1.71
CA ALA A 715 25.39 -18.91 0.61
C ALA A 715 26.87 -19.35 0.64
N GLY A 716 27.31 -20.05 1.68
CA GLY A 716 28.72 -20.41 1.87
C GLY A 716 29.61 -19.19 2.08
N MET A 717 29.15 -18.14 2.74
CA MET A 717 29.91 -16.92 3.10
C MET A 717 30.13 -16.85 4.63
N TYR A 718 30.89 -17.80 5.16
CA TYR A 718 31.05 -18.00 6.60
C TYR A 718 31.79 -16.86 7.32
N GLU A 719 32.69 -16.17 6.64
CA GLU A 719 33.40 -15.00 7.15
C GLU A 719 32.45 -13.83 7.41
N ALA A 720 31.45 -13.63 6.54
CA ALA A 720 30.41 -12.61 6.73
C ALA A 720 29.47 -12.95 7.91
N VAL A 721 29.23 -14.24 8.17
CA VAL A 721 28.44 -14.70 9.34
C VAL A 721 29.07 -14.23 10.65
N ASN A 722 30.42 -14.25 10.74
CA ASN A 722 31.14 -13.74 11.90
C ASN A 722 30.91 -12.23 12.09
N GLU A 723 30.98 -11.44 11.02
CA GLU A 723 30.75 -9.99 11.10
C GLU A 723 29.31 -9.67 11.52
N VAL A 724 28.30 -10.43 11.06
CA VAL A 724 26.91 -10.29 11.52
C VAL A 724 26.78 -10.60 13.02
N TYR A 725 27.37 -11.70 13.50
CA TYR A 725 27.28 -12.06 14.91
C TYR A 725 28.04 -11.10 15.85
N LYS A 726 29.09 -10.41 15.38
CA LYS A 726 29.74 -9.35 16.17
C LYS A 726 28.78 -8.20 16.51
N VAL A 727 27.81 -7.91 15.66
CA VAL A 727 26.75 -6.92 15.93
C VAL A 727 25.73 -7.47 16.93
N LEU A 728 25.46 -8.78 16.88
CA LEU A 728 24.43 -9.43 17.68
C LEU A 728 24.87 -9.75 19.13
N ILE A 729 26.15 -10.06 19.35
CA ILE A 729 26.69 -10.48 20.65
C ILE A 729 26.47 -9.40 21.74
N PRO A 730 26.83 -8.12 21.54
CA PRO A 730 26.63 -7.08 22.56
C PRO A 730 25.18 -6.93 23.01
N VAL A 731 24.22 -7.11 22.09
CA VAL A 731 22.78 -7.05 22.36
C VAL A 731 22.35 -8.18 23.28
N HIS A 732 22.77 -9.43 23.00
CA HIS A 732 22.43 -10.56 23.86
C HIS A 732 23.17 -10.55 25.21
N GLU A 733 24.38 -10.00 25.27
CA GLU A 733 25.12 -9.78 26.52
C GLU A 733 24.38 -8.79 27.43
N ALA A 734 23.88 -7.68 26.87
CA ALA A 734 23.07 -6.71 27.60
C ALA A 734 21.78 -7.34 28.16
N ASN A 735 21.12 -8.19 27.35
CA ASN A 735 19.91 -8.93 27.75
C ASN A 735 20.17 -10.12 28.68
N ARG A 736 21.43 -10.47 28.93
CA ARG A 736 21.85 -11.63 29.75
C ARG A 736 21.29 -12.97 29.28
N ASP A 737 21.03 -13.14 27.98
CA ASP A 737 20.55 -14.40 27.41
C ASP A 737 21.71 -15.35 27.08
N ALA A 738 22.17 -16.07 28.10
CA ALA A 738 23.25 -17.04 27.97
C ALA A 738 22.92 -18.22 27.04
N LYS A 739 21.64 -18.57 26.84
CA LYS A 739 21.25 -19.68 25.95
C LYS A 739 21.41 -19.29 24.48
N LYS A 740 20.98 -18.08 24.13
CA LYS A 740 21.19 -17.53 22.78
C LYS A 740 22.67 -17.34 22.49
N LEU A 741 23.45 -16.81 23.43
CA LEU A 741 24.91 -16.68 23.29
C LEU A 741 25.58 -18.04 23.04
N ALA A 742 25.22 -19.08 23.80
CA ALA A 742 25.75 -20.43 23.57
C ALA A 742 25.42 -20.96 22.16
N THR A 743 24.20 -20.69 21.68
CA THR A 743 23.76 -21.09 20.33
C THR A 743 24.56 -20.35 19.24
N ILE A 744 24.76 -19.04 19.41
CA ILE A 744 25.54 -18.20 18.48
C ILE A 744 26.99 -18.69 18.40
N HIS A 745 27.64 -18.93 19.55
CA HIS A 745 29.00 -19.45 19.57
C HIS A 745 29.10 -20.87 18.99
N GLY A 746 28.08 -21.71 19.16
CA GLY A 746 28.00 -23.00 18.48
C GLY A 746 27.94 -22.88 16.95
N LYS A 747 27.13 -21.94 16.43
CA LYS A 747 27.06 -21.65 14.99
C LYS A 747 28.38 -21.06 14.45
N LEU A 748 29.04 -20.20 15.22
CA LEU A 748 30.36 -19.66 14.87
C LEU A 748 31.42 -20.76 14.83
N GLN A 749 31.41 -21.70 15.79
CA GLN A 749 32.29 -22.85 15.78
C GLN A 749 32.10 -23.68 14.49
N GLU A 750 30.85 -23.92 14.09
CA GLU A 750 30.54 -24.63 12.83
C GLU A 750 31.05 -23.85 11.62
N ALA A 751 30.82 -22.53 11.57
CA ALA A 751 31.27 -21.66 10.48
C ALA A 751 32.81 -21.66 10.35
N PHE A 752 33.55 -21.47 11.45
CA PHE A 752 35.01 -21.55 11.45
C PHE A 752 35.52 -22.96 11.13
N GLY A 753 34.82 -24.00 11.60
CA GLY A 753 35.10 -25.38 11.22
C GLY A 753 35.04 -25.59 9.71
N LYS A 754 33.99 -25.08 9.06
CA LYS A 754 33.86 -25.13 7.58
C LYS A 754 34.97 -24.36 6.87
N ILE A 755 35.35 -23.17 7.36
CA ILE A 755 36.47 -22.39 6.80
C ILE A 755 37.80 -23.19 6.87
N VAL A 756 38.08 -23.82 8.01
CA VAL A 756 39.33 -24.58 8.21
C VAL A 756 39.36 -25.85 7.34
N HIS A 757 38.29 -26.66 7.35
CA HIS A 757 38.23 -27.90 6.57
C HIS A 757 38.35 -27.69 5.05
N GLN A 758 38.04 -26.49 4.56
CA GLN A 758 38.05 -26.16 3.14
C GLN A 758 39.37 -25.56 2.65
N SER A 759 40.23 -25.08 3.56
CA SER A 759 41.59 -24.65 3.20
C SER A 759 42.44 -25.79 2.57
N THR A 760 41.95 -27.04 2.65
CA THR A 760 42.56 -28.25 2.09
C THR A 760 41.85 -28.83 0.84
N GLY A 761 40.75 -28.25 0.33
CA GLY A 761 40.01 -28.83 -0.80
C GLY A 761 38.89 -27.96 -1.43
N TRP A 762 38.74 -28.08 -2.77
CA TRP A 762 37.86 -27.33 -3.67
C TRP A 762 36.33 -27.50 -3.43
N GLU A 763 35.78 -26.96 -2.34
CA GLU A 763 34.33 -27.06 -2.08
C GLU A 763 33.56 -25.74 -2.16
N ARG A 764 34.19 -24.58 -1.90
CA ARG A 764 33.53 -23.27 -2.03
C ARG A 764 33.80 -22.66 -3.39
N MET A 765 32.78 -22.68 -4.24
CA MET A 765 32.82 -22.01 -5.53
C MET A 765 31.95 -20.75 -5.44
N PHE A 766 32.56 -19.58 -5.61
CA PHE A 766 31.85 -18.30 -5.67
C PHE A 766 31.37 -18.02 -7.10
N GLY A 767 30.48 -17.04 -7.23
CA GLY A 767 29.87 -16.70 -8.52
C GLY A 767 30.87 -16.32 -9.60
N THR A 768 30.48 -16.53 -10.85
CA THR A 768 31.22 -16.09 -12.05
C THR A 768 30.65 -14.78 -12.57
N TYR A 769 31.49 -13.95 -13.20
CA TYR A 769 31.09 -12.59 -13.58
C TYR A 769 31.14 -12.41 -15.11
N PHE A 770 30.11 -11.75 -15.64
CA PHE A 770 30.00 -11.46 -17.07
C PHE A 770 29.58 -10.01 -17.29
N ARG A 771 30.25 -9.29 -18.19
CA ARG A 771 29.75 -8.04 -18.76
C ARG A 771 28.65 -8.39 -19.77
N VAL A 772 27.49 -7.78 -19.61
CA VAL A 772 26.36 -7.88 -20.56
C VAL A 772 25.95 -6.47 -20.97
N GLY A 773 26.02 -6.18 -22.27
CA GLY A 773 25.55 -4.92 -22.87
C GLY A 773 24.36 -5.17 -23.78
N PHE A 774 23.35 -4.31 -23.69
CA PHE A 774 22.14 -4.37 -24.50
C PHE A 774 22.13 -3.23 -25.51
N TYR A 775 21.90 -3.54 -26.79
CA TYR A 775 21.85 -2.55 -27.85
C TYR A 775 20.68 -2.82 -28.80
N GLY A 776 19.91 -1.79 -29.10
CA GLY A 776 18.75 -1.85 -29.99
C GLY A 776 17.51 -1.29 -29.32
N THR A 777 16.69 -0.58 -30.09
CA THR A 777 15.52 0.14 -29.55
C THR A 777 14.44 -0.79 -28.99
N LYS A 778 14.47 -2.09 -29.33
CA LYS A 778 13.55 -3.11 -28.78
C LYS A 778 13.74 -3.36 -27.28
N PHE A 779 14.93 -3.05 -26.75
CA PHE A 779 15.23 -3.21 -25.32
C PHE A 779 14.66 -2.08 -24.45
N GLY A 780 14.16 -0.99 -25.03
CA GLY A 780 13.54 0.12 -24.29
C GLY A 780 14.50 0.74 -23.27
N ASP A 781 14.16 0.67 -21.98
CA ASP A 781 14.99 1.17 -20.87
C ASP A 781 16.39 0.53 -20.80
N LEU A 782 16.57 -0.66 -21.37
CA LEU A 782 17.86 -1.37 -21.38
C LEU A 782 18.76 -0.96 -22.55
N ASP A 783 18.28 -0.20 -23.55
CA ASP A 783 19.14 0.23 -24.66
C ASP A 783 20.34 1.05 -24.13
N GLU A 784 21.54 0.70 -24.60
CA GLU A 784 22.83 1.30 -24.23
C GLU A 784 23.25 1.08 -22.77
N GLN A 785 22.53 0.24 -22.02
CA GLN A 785 22.90 -0.11 -20.65
C GLN A 785 23.87 -1.30 -20.65
N GLU A 786 24.94 -1.17 -19.87
CA GLU A 786 25.89 -2.25 -19.60
C GLU A 786 25.94 -2.60 -18.12
N PHE A 787 25.92 -3.90 -17.86
CA PHE A 787 25.87 -4.47 -16.52
C PHE A 787 26.99 -5.49 -16.34
N VAL A 788 27.45 -5.64 -15.11
CA VAL A 788 28.14 -6.85 -14.67
C VAL A 788 27.09 -7.76 -14.04
N TYR A 789 26.99 -8.99 -14.53
CA TYR A 789 26.15 -10.06 -14.03
C TYR A 789 26.97 -10.97 -13.11
N LYS A 790 26.40 -11.33 -11.96
CA LYS A 790 26.89 -12.39 -11.08
C LYS A 790 26.04 -13.64 -11.31
N GLU A 791 26.66 -14.66 -11.89
CA GLU A 791 26.06 -15.97 -12.12
C GLU A 791 26.48 -16.98 -11.05
N PRO A 792 25.74 -18.09 -10.88
CA PRO A 792 26.15 -19.21 -10.05
C PRO A 792 27.55 -19.72 -10.39
N ALA A 793 28.16 -20.40 -9.42
CA ALA A 793 29.52 -20.86 -9.57
C ALA A 793 29.60 -21.96 -10.63
N ILE A 794 30.49 -21.80 -11.62
CA ILE A 794 30.76 -22.69 -12.77
C ILE A 794 29.97 -22.36 -14.06
N THR A 795 29.11 -21.35 -14.08
CA THR A 795 28.44 -20.93 -15.31
C THR A 795 29.46 -20.55 -16.39
N LYS A 796 29.30 -21.14 -17.58
CA LYS A 796 30.18 -20.88 -18.73
C LYS A 796 29.59 -19.81 -19.64
N LEU A 797 30.45 -19.13 -20.42
CA LEU A 797 30.02 -18.12 -21.39
C LEU A 797 28.92 -18.63 -22.35
N ALA A 798 29.02 -19.87 -22.81
CA ALA A 798 28.02 -20.47 -23.69
C ALA A 798 26.65 -20.66 -23.01
N GLU A 799 26.63 -20.94 -21.71
CA GLU A 799 25.41 -21.18 -20.95
C GLU A 799 24.62 -19.89 -20.73
N ILE A 800 25.29 -18.82 -20.27
CA ILE A 800 24.65 -17.50 -20.14
C ILE A 800 24.25 -16.93 -21.51
N SER A 801 25.08 -17.14 -22.54
CA SER A 801 24.75 -16.72 -23.91
C SER A 801 23.47 -17.38 -24.40
N HIS A 802 23.36 -18.71 -24.28
CA HIS A 802 22.19 -19.44 -24.72
C HIS A 802 20.95 -19.12 -23.87
N ARG A 803 21.12 -18.93 -22.55
CA ARG A 803 20.03 -18.53 -21.64
C ARG A 803 19.44 -17.18 -22.04
N LEU A 804 20.29 -16.17 -22.25
CA LEU A 804 19.82 -14.82 -22.63
C LEU A 804 19.29 -14.79 -24.07
N GLU A 805 19.97 -15.45 -25.01
CA GLU A 805 19.52 -15.54 -26.40
C GLU A 805 18.16 -16.24 -26.51
N GLY A 806 17.97 -17.38 -25.83
CA GLY A 806 16.69 -18.08 -25.80
C GLY A 806 15.58 -17.24 -25.15
N PHE A 807 15.87 -16.64 -24.00
CA PHE A 807 14.88 -15.82 -23.27
C PHE A 807 14.42 -14.58 -24.06
N TYR A 808 15.34 -13.84 -24.67
CA TYR A 808 14.96 -12.70 -25.51
C TYR A 808 14.45 -13.13 -26.89
N GLY A 809 14.88 -14.28 -27.40
CA GLY A 809 14.37 -14.89 -28.63
C GLY A 809 12.90 -15.27 -28.54
N GLU A 810 12.46 -15.83 -27.40
CA GLU A 810 11.04 -16.12 -27.13
C GLU A 810 10.19 -14.83 -27.10
N ARG A 811 10.73 -13.71 -26.61
CA ARG A 811 10.00 -12.43 -26.51
C ARG A 811 9.96 -11.61 -27.80
N PHE A 812 11.06 -11.55 -28.55
CA PHE A 812 11.20 -10.68 -29.72
C PHE A 812 11.17 -11.43 -31.06
N GLY A 813 11.26 -12.76 -31.03
CA GLY A 813 11.49 -13.64 -32.17
C GLY A 813 12.98 -13.99 -32.33
N GLU A 814 13.28 -15.28 -32.54
CA GLU A 814 14.66 -15.80 -32.66
C GLU A 814 15.48 -15.06 -33.74
N ASP A 815 14.88 -14.75 -34.89
CA ASP A 815 15.55 -14.04 -35.99
C ASP A 815 15.90 -12.57 -35.68
N GLN A 816 15.36 -12.04 -34.58
CA GLN A 816 15.48 -10.62 -34.21
C GLN A 816 16.52 -10.38 -33.12
N VAL A 817 17.04 -11.43 -32.48
CA VAL A 817 18.03 -11.34 -31.40
C VAL A 817 19.36 -11.90 -31.90
N GLU A 818 20.45 -11.17 -31.68
CA GLU A 818 21.79 -11.60 -32.10
C GLU A 818 22.82 -11.35 -30.99
N VAL A 819 23.60 -12.37 -30.65
CA VAL A 819 24.66 -12.26 -29.65
C VAL A 819 25.96 -11.80 -30.30
N ILE A 820 26.46 -10.64 -29.90
CA ILE A 820 27.77 -10.12 -30.30
C ILE A 820 28.85 -10.92 -29.55
N LYS A 821 29.60 -11.72 -30.31
CA LYS A 821 30.72 -12.53 -29.78
C LYS A 821 32.01 -11.73 -29.58
N ASP A 822 32.13 -10.59 -30.26
CA ASP A 822 33.28 -9.70 -30.10
C ASP A 822 33.17 -8.91 -28.79
N SER A 823 34.31 -8.68 -28.14
CA SER A 823 34.43 -7.92 -26.90
C SER A 823 34.72 -6.43 -27.13
N ASN A 824 35.00 -6.03 -28.37
CA ASN A 824 35.26 -4.64 -28.74
C ASN A 824 34.08 -3.70 -28.42
N PRO A 825 34.36 -2.39 -28.20
CA PRO A 825 33.30 -1.38 -28.11
C PRO A 825 32.39 -1.42 -29.34
N VAL A 826 31.09 -1.39 -29.11
CA VAL A 826 30.07 -1.57 -30.15
C VAL A 826 29.67 -0.22 -30.74
N ASP A 827 29.84 -0.05 -32.05
CA ASP A 827 29.40 1.14 -32.78
C ASP A 827 27.93 1.00 -33.21
N LYS A 828 27.01 1.74 -32.58
CA LYS A 828 25.56 1.72 -32.90
C LYS A 828 25.26 2.00 -34.37
N CYS A 829 26.05 2.84 -35.04
CA CYS A 829 25.86 3.18 -36.45
C CYS A 829 26.07 1.99 -37.41
N LYS A 830 26.78 0.94 -36.96
CA LYS A 830 27.06 -0.27 -37.75
C LYS A 830 26.04 -1.39 -37.49
N LEU A 831 25.20 -1.23 -36.46
CA LEU A 831 24.20 -2.22 -36.08
C LEU A 831 22.86 -1.94 -36.78
N ASP A 832 22.10 -3.01 -37.04
CA ASP A 832 20.75 -2.90 -37.59
C ASP A 832 19.76 -2.38 -36.52
N PRO A 833 19.12 -1.21 -36.70
CA PRO A 833 18.19 -0.66 -35.72
C PRO A 833 16.99 -1.57 -35.42
N ASN A 834 16.65 -2.49 -36.33
CA ASN A 834 15.50 -3.37 -36.20
C ASN A 834 15.79 -4.65 -35.38
N LYS A 835 17.06 -4.94 -35.11
CA LYS A 835 17.51 -6.11 -34.34
C LYS A 835 17.92 -5.73 -32.92
N ALA A 836 17.83 -6.72 -32.04
CA ALA A 836 18.22 -6.65 -30.64
C ALA A 836 19.58 -7.36 -30.48
N PHE A 837 20.62 -6.59 -30.15
CA PHE A 837 21.97 -7.12 -29.96
C PHE A 837 22.33 -7.23 -28.48
N ILE A 838 22.88 -8.37 -28.09
CA ILE A 838 23.37 -8.62 -26.73
C ILE A 838 24.86 -8.92 -26.81
N GLN A 839 25.68 -8.12 -26.14
CA GLN A 839 27.11 -8.36 -26.04
C GLN A 839 27.43 -9.01 -24.71
N ILE A 840 28.05 -10.18 -24.72
CA ILE A 840 28.39 -10.91 -23.49
C ILE A 840 29.89 -11.17 -23.46
N THR A 841 30.55 -10.78 -22.38
CA THR A 841 32.01 -10.96 -22.21
C THR A 841 32.30 -11.45 -20.80
N TYR A 842 33.10 -12.51 -20.68
CA TYR A 842 33.58 -12.98 -19.39
C TYR A 842 34.51 -11.95 -18.74
N VAL A 843 34.33 -11.67 -17.46
CA VAL A 843 35.16 -10.72 -16.70
C VAL A 843 35.68 -11.36 -15.41
N GLU A 844 36.89 -10.98 -15.01
CA GLU A 844 37.50 -11.42 -13.76
C GLU A 844 37.57 -10.25 -12.77
N PRO A 845 37.48 -10.47 -11.45
CA PRO A 845 37.71 -9.42 -10.47
C PRO A 845 39.12 -8.81 -10.62
N TYR A 846 39.20 -7.47 -10.64
CA TYR A 846 40.45 -6.74 -10.78
C TYR A 846 40.88 -6.11 -9.47
N PHE A 847 42.16 -6.29 -9.12
CA PHE A 847 42.77 -5.74 -7.91
C PHE A 847 44.09 -5.07 -8.24
N ASP A 848 44.33 -3.92 -7.62
CA ASP A 848 45.64 -3.29 -7.70
C ASP A 848 46.67 -4.00 -6.84
N THR A 849 47.95 -3.74 -7.13
CA THR A 849 49.08 -4.36 -6.42
C THR A 849 49.10 -4.10 -4.92
N TYR A 850 48.48 -3.01 -4.44
CA TYR A 850 48.34 -2.73 -3.01
C TYR A 850 47.20 -3.53 -2.39
N GLU A 851 46.04 -3.66 -3.07
CA GLU A 851 44.89 -4.44 -2.58
C GLU A 851 45.21 -5.93 -2.48
N MET A 852 46.04 -6.45 -3.39
CA MET A 852 46.51 -7.84 -3.34
C MET A 852 47.36 -8.17 -2.10
N LYS A 853 47.83 -7.16 -1.35
CA LYS A 853 48.52 -7.37 -0.07
C LYS A 853 47.54 -7.62 1.07
N ASP A 854 46.38 -6.95 1.04
CA ASP A 854 45.35 -7.07 2.06
C ASP A 854 44.41 -8.25 1.76
N ARG A 855 44.11 -8.51 0.48
CA ARG A 855 43.26 -9.60 0.01
C ARG A 855 44.05 -10.89 -0.17
N ILE A 856 44.36 -11.54 0.95
CA ILE A 856 45.19 -12.75 0.98
C ILE A 856 44.34 -14.00 0.68
N THR A 857 43.16 -14.11 1.31
CA THR A 857 42.36 -15.34 1.24
C THR A 857 41.55 -15.44 -0.05
N TYR A 858 41.07 -16.65 -0.36
CA TYR A 858 40.18 -16.87 -1.49
C TYR A 858 38.83 -16.15 -1.33
N PHE A 859 38.33 -16.03 -0.10
CA PHE A 859 37.13 -15.25 0.21
C PHE A 859 37.35 -13.75 -0.04
N ASP A 860 38.46 -13.19 0.42
CA ASP A 860 38.76 -11.75 0.24
C ASP A 860 38.85 -11.35 -1.24
N LYS A 861 39.20 -12.29 -2.13
CA LYS A 861 39.24 -12.07 -3.58
C LYS A 861 37.88 -12.21 -4.27
N ASN A 862 36.85 -12.64 -3.56
CA ASN A 862 35.50 -12.88 -4.09
C ASN A 862 34.39 -12.08 -3.37
N TYR A 863 34.75 -11.30 -2.34
CA TYR A 863 33.82 -10.52 -1.53
C TYR A 863 34.13 -9.02 -1.59
N ASN A 864 33.09 -8.17 -1.56
CA ASN A 864 33.19 -6.71 -1.75
C ASN A 864 33.98 -6.33 -3.02
N LEU A 865 33.49 -6.81 -4.17
CA LEU A 865 34.10 -6.61 -5.49
C LEU A 865 33.44 -5.46 -6.26
N ARG A 866 34.22 -4.46 -6.66
CA ARG A 866 33.71 -3.31 -7.45
C ARG A 866 34.35 -3.18 -8.84
N ARG A 867 35.52 -3.78 -9.05
CA ARG A 867 36.28 -3.68 -10.29
C ARG A 867 36.43 -5.04 -10.96
N PHE A 868 36.24 -5.05 -12.27
CA PHE A 868 36.33 -6.24 -13.10
C PHE A 868 37.19 -5.95 -14.32
N VAL A 869 37.88 -6.93 -14.88
CA VAL A 869 38.73 -6.78 -16.05
C VAL A 869 38.43 -7.87 -17.07
N TYR A 870 38.44 -7.49 -18.34
CA TYR A 870 38.58 -8.43 -19.45
C TYR A 870 39.70 -7.98 -20.38
N CYS A 871 40.22 -8.94 -21.15
CA CYS A 871 41.33 -8.71 -22.06
C CYS A 871 40.90 -8.98 -23.50
N THR A 872 41.07 -8.00 -24.37
CA THR A 872 40.80 -8.13 -25.81
C THR A 872 42.13 -8.12 -26.58
N PRO A 873 42.51 -9.22 -27.24
CA PRO A 873 43.69 -9.24 -28.10
C PRO A 873 43.41 -8.45 -29.39
N PHE A 874 44.38 -7.66 -29.84
CA PHE A 874 44.28 -6.94 -31.10
C PHE A 874 45.66 -6.70 -31.72
N THR A 875 45.68 -6.39 -33.01
CA THR A 875 46.84 -5.93 -33.77
C THR A 875 46.60 -4.52 -34.29
N LEU A 876 47.67 -3.80 -34.66
CA LEU A 876 47.53 -2.45 -35.24
C LEU A 876 46.76 -2.45 -36.57
N ASP A 877 46.74 -3.58 -37.27
CA ASP A 877 45.96 -3.80 -38.50
C ASP A 877 44.46 -4.04 -38.24
N GLY A 878 44.02 -4.12 -36.98
CA GLY A 878 42.63 -4.36 -36.60
C GLY A 878 42.21 -5.83 -36.51
N ARG A 879 43.12 -6.79 -36.75
CA ARG A 879 42.86 -8.23 -36.53
C ARG A 879 42.97 -8.57 -35.04
N ALA A 880 42.18 -9.50 -34.54
CA ALA A 880 42.23 -9.95 -33.13
C ALA A 880 43.54 -10.68 -32.79
N HIS A 881 44.02 -11.54 -33.70
CA HIS A 881 45.23 -12.33 -33.54
C HIS A 881 46.25 -12.04 -34.65
N GLY A 882 47.52 -11.95 -34.28
CA GLY A 882 48.65 -11.79 -35.20
C GLY A 882 49.91 -12.48 -34.68
N ASP A 883 51.06 -12.17 -35.28
CA ASP A 883 52.35 -12.69 -34.82
C ASP A 883 52.75 -12.09 -33.47
N LEU A 884 53.64 -12.76 -32.73
CA LEU A 884 54.03 -12.36 -31.37
C LEU A 884 54.43 -10.89 -31.26
N HIS A 885 55.15 -10.35 -32.26
CA HIS A 885 55.65 -8.97 -32.26
C HIS A 885 54.58 -7.91 -32.61
N GLU A 886 53.44 -8.34 -33.16
CA GLU A 886 52.31 -7.48 -33.54
C GLU A 886 51.13 -7.62 -32.55
N GLN A 887 51.20 -8.57 -31.63
CA GLN A 887 50.11 -8.89 -30.71
C GLN A 887 50.05 -7.90 -29.54
N PHE A 888 49.12 -6.96 -29.62
CA PHE A 888 48.75 -6.11 -28.49
C PHE A 888 47.62 -6.76 -27.70
N LYS A 889 47.47 -6.30 -26.46
CA LYS A 889 46.39 -6.72 -25.55
C LYS A 889 45.81 -5.49 -24.89
N ARG A 890 44.50 -5.29 -25.03
CA ARG A 890 43.76 -4.25 -24.33
C ARG A 890 43.15 -4.85 -23.07
N LYS A 891 43.44 -4.26 -21.92
CA LYS A 891 42.79 -4.57 -20.65
C LYS A 891 41.75 -3.51 -20.38
N THR A 892 40.50 -3.89 -20.34
CA THR A 892 39.40 -2.97 -20.02
C THR A 892 38.95 -3.25 -18.60
N ILE A 893 39.18 -2.28 -17.72
CA ILE A 893 38.75 -2.32 -16.32
C ILE A 893 37.39 -1.63 -16.21
N LEU A 894 36.42 -2.36 -15.69
CA LEU A 894 35.05 -1.95 -15.49
C LEU A 894 34.84 -1.68 -14.01
N THR A 895 34.29 -0.53 -13.66
CA THR A 895 33.89 -0.20 -12.30
C THR A 895 32.38 -0.16 -12.20
N THR A 896 31.82 -0.95 -11.29
CA THR A 896 30.38 -0.99 -11.01
C THR A 896 29.97 0.07 -10.00
N SER A 897 28.68 0.43 -9.99
CA SER A 897 28.15 1.42 -9.04
C SER A 897 28.25 0.94 -7.57
N HIS A 898 27.95 -0.34 -7.35
CA HIS A 898 27.95 -1.00 -6.04
C HIS A 898 28.91 -2.20 -6.05
N ALA A 899 29.30 -2.66 -4.87
CA ALA A 899 30.15 -3.83 -4.71
C ALA A 899 29.34 -5.13 -4.67
N PHE A 900 29.84 -6.23 -5.24
CA PHE A 900 29.26 -7.56 -5.08
C PHE A 900 29.74 -8.25 -3.79
N PRO A 901 28.90 -9.07 -3.12
CA PRO A 901 27.47 -9.28 -3.39
C PRO A 901 26.61 -8.05 -3.00
N TYR A 902 25.51 -7.84 -3.71
CA TYR A 902 24.59 -6.72 -3.49
C TYR A 902 23.14 -7.22 -3.36
N ILE A 903 22.18 -6.32 -3.15
CA ILE A 903 20.73 -6.59 -3.20
C ILE A 903 20.34 -7.14 -4.58
N LYS A 904 21.11 -6.84 -5.63
CA LYS A 904 20.85 -7.24 -7.01
C LYS A 904 21.93 -8.18 -7.57
N THR A 905 21.54 -9.06 -8.49
CA THR A 905 22.44 -10.00 -9.20
C THR A 905 23.18 -9.36 -10.37
N ARG A 906 22.70 -8.20 -10.88
CA ARG A 906 23.39 -7.40 -11.89
C ARG A 906 23.53 -5.96 -11.45
N ILE A 907 24.65 -5.32 -11.80
CA ILE A 907 24.98 -3.95 -11.37
C ILE A 907 25.52 -3.16 -12.57
N ASN A 908 25.07 -1.90 -12.71
CA ASN A 908 25.46 -1.02 -13.81
C ASN A 908 26.94 -0.66 -13.75
N ILE A 909 27.55 -0.55 -14.92
CA ILE A 909 28.92 -0.07 -15.11
C ILE A 909 28.90 1.46 -15.18
N ILE A 910 29.61 2.12 -14.26
CA ILE A 910 29.68 3.59 -14.17
C ILE A 910 30.94 4.16 -14.81
N HIS A 911 32.01 3.38 -14.87
CA HIS A 911 33.30 3.84 -15.37
C HIS A 911 34.07 2.71 -16.05
N LYS A 912 34.76 3.05 -17.13
CA LYS A 912 35.60 2.13 -17.92
C LYS A 912 36.97 2.76 -18.12
N GLU A 913 38.01 2.00 -17.84
CA GLU A 913 39.40 2.37 -18.04
C GLU A 913 40.05 1.36 -19.00
N GLU A 914 40.78 1.84 -20.01
CA GLU A 914 41.46 0.98 -20.98
C GLU A 914 42.98 1.11 -20.84
N ILE A 915 43.66 -0.01 -20.59
CA ILE A 915 45.12 -0.10 -20.52
C ILE A 915 45.60 -0.97 -21.68
N ILE A 916 46.41 -0.40 -22.56
CA ILE A 916 46.98 -1.10 -23.71
C ILE A 916 48.37 -1.63 -23.32
N SER A 917 48.53 -2.95 -23.33
CA SER A 917 49.82 -3.62 -23.17
C SER A 917 50.49 -3.81 -24.53
N THR A 918 51.76 -3.44 -24.60
CA THR A 918 52.63 -3.67 -25.77
C THR A 918 52.98 -5.15 -25.93
N PRO A 919 53.40 -5.62 -27.13
CA PRO A 919 53.70 -7.03 -27.36
C PRO A 919 54.73 -7.64 -26.39
N ILE A 920 55.76 -6.89 -26.02
CA ILE A 920 56.74 -7.33 -25.02
C ILE A 920 56.14 -7.45 -23.61
N GLU A 921 55.18 -6.59 -23.26
CA GLU A 921 54.47 -6.66 -21.97
C GLU A 921 53.51 -7.83 -21.94
N VAL A 922 52.81 -8.12 -23.05
CA VAL A 922 51.99 -9.33 -23.21
C VAL A 922 52.84 -10.58 -22.99
N ALA A 923 54.00 -10.67 -23.64
CA ALA A 923 54.93 -11.77 -23.44
C ALA A 923 55.40 -11.91 -21.98
N ILE A 924 55.67 -10.79 -21.29
CA ILE A 924 56.03 -10.80 -19.87
C ILE A 924 54.87 -11.34 -19.02
N GLU A 925 53.66 -10.86 -19.24
CA GLU A 925 52.47 -11.30 -18.50
C GLU A 925 52.20 -12.78 -18.69
N ASP A 926 52.25 -13.28 -19.92
CA ASP A 926 52.00 -14.69 -20.24
C ASP A 926 53.06 -15.59 -19.61
N MET A 927 54.34 -15.19 -19.68
CA MET A 927 55.42 -15.92 -19.01
C MET A 927 55.31 -15.88 -17.48
N GLN A 928 54.90 -14.76 -16.91
CA GLN A 928 54.66 -14.64 -15.46
C GLN A 928 53.49 -15.52 -15.02
N LYS A 929 52.38 -15.49 -15.75
CA LYS A 929 51.22 -16.35 -15.49
C LYS A 929 51.60 -17.83 -15.57
N LYS A 930 52.33 -18.24 -16.61
CA LYS A 930 52.80 -19.63 -16.74
C LYS A 930 53.73 -20.06 -15.60
N THR A 931 54.61 -19.17 -15.17
CA THR A 931 55.51 -19.41 -14.02
C THR A 931 54.73 -19.56 -12.72
N GLN A 932 53.67 -18.77 -12.53
CA GLN A 932 52.77 -18.87 -11.37
C GLN A 932 51.94 -20.15 -11.39
N GLU A 933 51.39 -20.56 -12.54
CA GLU A 933 50.68 -21.83 -12.70
C GLU A 933 51.57 -23.03 -12.32
N LEU A 934 52.81 -23.04 -12.80
CA LEU A 934 53.82 -24.05 -12.43
C LEU A 934 54.13 -24.03 -10.93
N ALA A 935 54.33 -22.84 -10.35
CA ALA A 935 54.62 -22.70 -8.94
C ALA A 935 53.44 -23.16 -8.07
N PHE A 936 52.20 -22.85 -8.46
CA PHE A 936 50.99 -23.30 -7.78
C PHE A 936 50.89 -24.83 -7.81
N ALA A 937 50.98 -25.44 -9.00
CA ALA A 937 50.91 -26.90 -9.15
C ALA A 937 52.02 -27.64 -8.39
N THR A 938 53.20 -27.03 -8.22
CA THR A 938 54.34 -27.64 -7.51
C THR A 938 54.18 -27.61 -5.99
N HIS A 939 53.57 -26.55 -5.44
CA HIS A 939 53.38 -26.37 -3.99
C HIS A 939 52.01 -26.84 -3.48
N GLN A 940 51.14 -27.33 -4.35
CA GLN A 940 49.83 -27.86 -3.98
C GLN A 940 49.96 -29.07 -3.02
N ASP A 941 49.18 -29.06 -1.94
CA ASP A 941 49.13 -30.13 -0.93
C ASP A 941 47.65 -30.43 -0.57
N PRO A 942 47.14 -31.66 -0.77
CA PRO A 942 47.81 -32.84 -1.35
C PRO A 942 48.21 -32.64 -2.81
N ALA A 943 49.32 -33.25 -3.21
CA ALA A 943 49.88 -33.05 -4.55
C ALA A 943 49.02 -33.68 -5.65
N ASP A 944 48.62 -32.87 -6.64
CA ASP A 944 47.95 -33.35 -7.86
C ASP A 944 48.97 -33.63 -8.96
N ALA A 945 49.35 -34.90 -9.08
CA ALA A 945 50.32 -35.34 -10.08
C ALA A 945 49.85 -35.08 -11.52
N LYS A 946 48.55 -35.17 -11.82
CA LYS A 946 48.03 -34.98 -13.18
C LYS A 946 48.04 -33.51 -13.58
N MET A 947 47.58 -32.63 -12.71
CA MET A 947 47.63 -31.18 -12.95
C MET A 947 49.07 -30.70 -13.13
N LEU A 948 49.98 -31.14 -12.24
CA LEU A 948 51.40 -30.84 -12.36
C LEU A 948 51.98 -31.32 -13.69
N GLN A 949 51.69 -32.56 -14.10
CA GLN A 949 52.15 -33.12 -15.38
C GLN A 949 51.60 -32.35 -16.59
N MET A 950 50.32 -31.98 -16.56
CA MET A 950 49.69 -31.22 -17.64
C MET A 950 50.33 -29.83 -17.82
N VAL A 951 50.50 -29.08 -16.72
CA VAL A 951 51.12 -27.75 -16.76
C VAL A 951 52.60 -27.85 -17.16
N LEU A 952 53.31 -28.83 -16.62
CA LEU A 952 54.72 -29.05 -16.91
C LEU A 952 54.96 -29.43 -18.38
N GLN A 953 54.19 -30.40 -18.90
CA GLN A 953 54.25 -30.80 -20.30
C GLN A 953 53.95 -29.62 -21.23
N GLY A 954 52.90 -28.85 -20.94
CA GLY A 954 52.54 -27.65 -21.69
C GLY A 954 53.56 -26.50 -21.56
N SER A 955 54.56 -26.63 -20.69
CA SER A 955 55.62 -25.63 -20.50
C SER A 955 56.94 -26.04 -21.17
N VAL A 956 57.35 -27.31 -21.04
CA VAL A 956 58.63 -27.80 -21.57
C VAL A 956 58.51 -28.57 -22.90
N GLY A 957 57.31 -29.05 -23.24
CA GLY A 957 57.03 -29.87 -24.42
C GLY A 957 55.84 -29.35 -25.22
N THR A 958 55.82 -28.04 -25.52
CA THR A 958 54.79 -27.42 -26.36
C THR A 958 54.84 -27.98 -27.77
N THR A 959 53.74 -28.59 -28.22
CA THR A 959 53.62 -29.18 -29.58
C THR A 959 52.63 -28.45 -30.49
N VAL A 960 51.71 -27.65 -29.92
CA VAL A 960 50.59 -27.03 -30.65
C VAL A 960 50.70 -25.50 -30.73
N ASN A 961 51.08 -24.85 -29.64
CA ASN A 961 51.25 -23.39 -29.57
C ASN A 961 52.71 -22.99 -29.73
N GLN A 962 52.95 -21.75 -30.17
CA GLN A 962 54.28 -21.12 -30.18
C GLN A 962 54.88 -21.19 -28.76
N GLY A 963 55.97 -21.94 -28.62
CA GLY A 963 56.52 -22.31 -27.31
C GLY A 963 57.24 -21.15 -26.61
N PRO A 964 57.54 -21.26 -25.30
CA PRO A 964 58.31 -20.24 -24.56
C PRO A 964 59.66 -19.88 -25.21
N LEU A 965 60.26 -20.81 -25.95
CA LEU A 965 61.50 -20.57 -26.70
C LEU A 965 61.30 -19.56 -27.84
N GLU A 966 60.18 -19.61 -28.54
CA GLU A 966 59.88 -18.70 -29.66
C GLU A 966 59.63 -17.28 -29.16
N VAL A 967 58.92 -17.14 -28.03
CA VAL A 967 58.76 -15.86 -27.33
C VAL A 967 60.13 -15.27 -26.95
N ALA A 968 61.05 -16.09 -26.44
CA ALA A 968 62.41 -15.64 -26.15
C ALA A 968 63.19 -15.27 -27.42
N GLN A 969 63.03 -16.01 -28.52
CA GLN A 969 63.69 -15.71 -29.79
C GLN A 969 63.19 -14.39 -30.39
N VAL A 970 61.90 -14.10 -30.34
CA VAL A 970 61.34 -12.86 -30.90
C VAL A 970 61.78 -11.64 -30.09
N PHE A 971 61.72 -11.70 -28.75
CA PHE A 971 61.91 -10.52 -27.90
C PHE A 971 63.30 -10.39 -27.24
N LEU A 972 64.11 -11.45 -27.20
CA LEU A 972 65.45 -11.43 -26.56
C LEU A 972 66.61 -11.71 -27.53
N SER A 973 66.35 -11.98 -28.81
CA SER A 973 67.41 -12.19 -29.82
C SER A 973 68.17 -10.91 -30.16
N GLU A 974 67.50 -9.76 -30.17
CA GLU A 974 68.08 -8.45 -30.44
C GLU A 974 67.80 -7.50 -29.27
N ILE A 975 68.79 -6.65 -28.94
CA ILE A 975 68.59 -5.62 -27.90
C ILE A 975 67.81 -4.47 -28.57
N PRO A 976 66.62 -4.11 -28.06
CA PRO A 976 65.83 -3.03 -28.65
C PRO A 976 66.61 -1.72 -28.70
N SER A 977 66.46 -0.93 -29.76
CA SER A 977 67.16 0.38 -29.86
C SER A 977 66.56 1.46 -28.95
N ASP A 978 65.31 1.30 -28.50
CA ASP A 978 64.63 2.24 -27.61
C ASP A 978 65.01 2.01 -26.13
N PRO A 979 65.58 3.02 -25.44
CA PRO A 979 65.90 2.94 -24.02
C PRO A 979 64.71 2.62 -23.10
N LYS A 980 63.46 2.95 -23.49
CA LYS A 980 62.26 2.64 -22.68
C LYS A 980 62.00 1.14 -22.61
N LEU A 981 62.33 0.40 -23.68
CA LEU A 981 62.14 -1.04 -23.75
C LEU A 981 63.21 -1.83 -22.98
N TYR A 982 64.34 -1.22 -22.61
CA TYR A 982 65.40 -1.88 -21.83
C TYR A 982 64.89 -2.48 -20.52
N ARG A 983 64.00 -1.76 -19.84
CA ARG A 983 63.42 -2.23 -18.57
C ARG A 983 62.54 -3.47 -18.78
N HIS A 984 61.70 -3.46 -19.82
CA HIS A 984 60.84 -4.60 -20.17
C HIS A 984 61.65 -5.80 -20.66
N HIS A 985 62.64 -5.58 -21.53
CA HIS A 985 63.56 -6.61 -21.99
C HIS A 985 64.30 -7.29 -20.80
N ASN A 986 64.82 -6.51 -19.85
CA ASN A 986 65.44 -7.09 -18.65
C ASN A 986 64.42 -7.81 -17.74
N LYS A 987 63.20 -7.30 -17.63
CA LYS A 987 62.12 -7.95 -16.86
C LYS A 987 61.77 -9.31 -17.46
N LEU A 988 61.57 -9.40 -18.78
CA LEU A 988 61.29 -10.65 -19.50
C LEU A 988 62.42 -11.67 -19.29
N ARG A 989 63.68 -11.22 -19.36
CA ARG A 989 64.86 -12.05 -19.10
C ARG A 989 64.86 -12.65 -17.68
N LEU A 990 64.47 -11.87 -16.68
CA LEU A 990 64.33 -12.35 -15.30
C LEU A 990 63.17 -13.32 -15.16
N CYS A 991 62.05 -13.09 -15.86
CA CYS A 991 60.91 -14.00 -15.91
C CYS A 991 61.31 -15.36 -16.49
N PHE A 992 62.05 -15.41 -17.61
CA PHE A 992 62.56 -16.67 -18.15
C PHE A 992 63.52 -17.39 -17.20
N LYS A 993 64.36 -16.66 -16.46
CA LYS A 993 65.24 -17.25 -15.46
C LYS A 993 64.46 -17.91 -14.31
N ASP A 994 63.39 -17.26 -13.83
CA ASP A 994 62.51 -17.83 -12.80
C ASP A 994 61.72 -19.02 -13.37
N PHE A 995 61.15 -18.89 -14.57
CA PHE A 995 60.44 -19.95 -15.27
C PHE A 995 61.28 -21.24 -15.41
N THR A 996 62.53 -21.14 -15.88
CA THR A 996 63.43 -22.29 -15.98
C THR A 996 63.66 -22.96 -14.62
N LYS A 997 63.84 -22.16 -13.57
CA LYS A 997 63.99 -22.68 -12.20
C LYS A 997 62.73 -23.40 -11.72
N ARG A 998 61.54 -22.82 -11.95
CA ARG A 998 60.25 -23.43 -11.56
C ARG A 998 59.96 -24.72 -12.33
N CYS A 999 60.33 -24.81 -13.60
CA CYS A 999 60.25 -26.06 -14.36
C CYS A 999 61.12 -27.15 -13.74
N GLU A 1000 62.32 -26.81 -13.26
CA GLU A 1000 63.22 -27.76 -12.59
C GLU A 1000 62.62 -28.28 -11.27
N ASP A 1001 62.07 -27.38 -10.46
CA ASP A 1001 61.41 -27.74 -9.20
C ASP A 1001 60.18 -28.61 -9.44
N ALA A 1002 59.38 -28.28 -10.47
CA ALA A 1002 58.22 -29.07 -10.90
C ALA A 1002 58.63 -30.48 -11.38
N LEU A 1003 59.71 -30.61 -12.16
CA LEU A 1003 60.25 -31.92 -12.58
C LEU A 1003 60.70 -32.75 -11.38
N ARG A 1004 61.37 -32.14 -10.40
CA ARG A 1004 61.82 -32.81 -9.17
C ARG A 1004 60.62 -33.31 -8.36
N LYS A 1005 59.58 -32.49 -8.23
CA LYS A 1005 58.33 -32.87 -7.56
C LYS A 1005 57.61 -33.98 -8.32
N ASN A 1006 57.44 -33.89 -9.64
CA ASN A 1006 56.80 -34.93 -10.44
C ASN A 1006 57.52 -36.28 -10.30
N LYS A 1007 58.86 -36.28 -10.32
CA LYS A 1007 59.67 -37.50 -10.12
C LYS A 1007 59.40 -38.22 -8.79
N SER A 1008 58.99 -37.47 -7.75
CA SER A 1008 58.61 -38.05 -6.45
C SER A 1008 57.18 -38.60 -6.41
N LEU A 1009 56.34 -38.26 -7.40
CA LEU A 1009 54.92 -38.61 -7.44
C LEU A 1009 54.59 -39.73 -8.45
N ILE A 1010 55.47 -40.00 -9.42
CA ILE A 1010 55.21 -40.98 -10.49
C ILE A 1010 55.40 -42.44 -10.08
N GLY A 1011 54.60 -43.33 -10.71
CA GLY A 1011 54.79 -44.78 -10.68
C GLY A 1011 55.85 -45.29 -11.66
N PRO A 1012 56.14 -46.61 -11.68
CA PRO A 1012 57.12 -47.22 -12.59
C PRO A 1012 56.72 -47.11 -14.08
N ASP A 1013 55.43 -47.05 -14.36
CA ASP A 1013 54.80 -46.90 -15.69
C ASP A 1013 55.07 -45.53 -16.34
N GLN A 1014 55.22 -44.47 -15.54
CA GLN A 1014 55.46 -43.11 -16.04
C GLN A 1014 56.95 -42.70 -16.07
N LYS A 1015 57.89 -43.61 -15.78
CA LYS A 1015 59.34 -43.31 -15.76
C LYS A 1015 59.90 -42.90 -17.12
N GLU A 1016 59.39 -43.45 -18.21
CA GLU A 1016 59.79 -43.07 -19.57
C GLU A 1016 59.28 -41.68 -19.93
N TYR A 1017 58.03 -41.38 -19.57
CA TYR A 1017 57.43 -40.07 -19.74
C TYR A 1017 58.22 -38.97 -19.00
N GLN A 1018 58.58 -39.21 -17.73
CA GLN A 1018 59.43 -38.30 -16.96
C GLN A 1018 60.82 -38.10 -17.60
N ARG A 1019 61.45 -39.17 -18.12
CA ARG A 1019 62.74 -39.06 -18.82
C ARG A 1019 62.64 -38.18 -20.08
N GLU A 1020 61.53 -38.25 -20.80
CA GLU A 1020 61.31 -37.41 -21.98
C GLU A 1020 61.06 -35.94 -21.60
N LEU A 1021 60.30 -35.67 -20.54
CA LEU A 1021 60.13 -34.31 -20.00
C LEU A 1021 61.47 -33.72 -19.53
N GLU A 1022 62.31 -34.51 -18.86
CA GLU A 1022 63.65 -34.12 -18.46
C GLU A 1022 64.50 -33.76 -19.70
N ARG A 1023 64.51 -34.59 -20.76
CA ARG A 1023 65.22 -34.27 -22.01
C ARG A 1023 64.74 -32.97 -22.65
N ASN A 1024 63.42 -32.77 -22.73
CA ASN A 1024 62.83 -31.56 -23.31
C ASN A 1024 63.19 -30.31 -22.51
N TYR A 1025 63.19 -30.39 -21.18
CA TYR A 1025 63.68 -29.32 -20.31
C TYR A 1025 65.16 -29.00 -20.55
N HIS A 1026 66.03 -30.00 -20.67
CA HIS A 1026 67.46 -29.75 -20.94
C HIS A 1026 67.66 -29.04 -22.29
N ARG A 1027 66.98 -29.49 -23.35
CA ARG A 1027 67.01 -28.82 -24.67
C ARG A 1027 66.52 -27.37 -24.57
N LEU A 1028 65.41 -27.13 -23.87
CA LEU A 1028 64.85 -25.79 -23.67
C LEU A 1028 65.81 -24.89 -22.87
N LYS A 1029 66.42 -25.42 -21.81
CA LYS A 1029 67.39 -24.71 -20.97
C LYS A 1029 68.62 -24.31 -21.77
N GLU A 1030 69.21 -25.23 -22.53
CA GLU A 1030 70.37 -24.99 -23.38
C GLU A 1030 70.09 -23.90 -24.43
N ALA A 1031 68.91 -23.94 -25.06
CA ALA A 1031 68.52 -22.96 -26.07
C ALA A 1031 68.20 -21.57 -25.49
N LEU A 1032 67.62 -21.49 -24.28
CA LEU A 1032 67.31 -20.22 -23.61
C LEU A 1032 68.55 -19.56 -22.97
N GLN A 1033 69.55 -20.34 -22.55
CA GLN A 1033 70.72 -19.86 -21.83
C GLN A 1033 71.52 -18.74 -22.53
N PRO A 1034 71.80 -18.78 -23.85
CA PRO A 1034 72.48 -17.67 -24.55
C PRO A 1034 71.64 -16.38 -24.57
N LEU A 1035 70.30 -16.50 -24.68
CA LEU A 1035 69.38 -15.37 -24.69
C LEU A 1035 69.25 -14.73 -23.30
N ILE A 1036 69.22 -15.53 -22.23
CA ILE A 1036 69.11 -15.06 -20.84
C ILE A 1036 70.41 -14.39 -20.35
N ASN A 1037 71.57 -14.83 -20.82
CA ASN A 1037 72.86 -14.32 -20.36
C ASN A 1037 73.30 -13.01 -21.04
N ARG A 1038 72.62 -12.59 -22.11
CA ARG A 1038 72.89 -11.34 -22.82
C ARG A 1038 72.45 -10.13 -21.98
N LYS A 1039 73.41 -9.45 -21.33
CA LYS A 1039 73.16 -8.28 -20.48
C LYS A 1039 73.20 -7.00 -21.30
N ILE A 1040 72.29 -6.05 -21.02
CA ILE A 1040 72.33 -4.70 -21.57
C ILE A 1040 73.33 -3.87 -20.74
N PRO A 1041 74.51 -3.47 -21.26
CA PRO A 1041 75.55 -2.80 -20.46
C PRO A 1041 75.12 -1.43 -19.92
N GLN A 1042 74.17 -0.76 -20.59
CA GLN A 1042 73.71 0.59 -20.27
C GLN A 1042 72.86 0.67 -18.99
N LEU A 1043 72.19 -0.42 -18.59
CA LEU A 1043 71.40 -0.51 -17.35
C LEU A 1043 72.25 -0.75 -16.08
N TYR A 1044 73.52 -1.12 -16.24
CA TYR A 1044 74.42 -1.49 -15.14
C TYR A 1044 75.57 -0.49 -14.96
N LYS A 1045 75.53 0.67 -15.61
CA LYS A 1045 76.48 1.76 -15.31
C LYS A 1045 76.18 2.30 -13.91
N PRO A 1046 77.15 2.34 -12.98
CA PRO A 1046 76.94 2.99 -11.69
C PRO A 1046 76.61 4.47 -11.93
N VAL A 1047 75.58 4.96 -11.25
CA VAL A 1047 75.30 6.41 -11.17
C VAL A 1047 76.51 7.04 -10.50
N LEU A 1048 77.37 7.70 -11.29
CA LEU A 1048 78.41 8.56 -10.76
C LEU A 1048 77.70 9.64 -9.92
N GLN A 1049 78.01 9.67 -8.62
CA GLN A 1049 77.57 10.73 -7.72
C GLN A 1049 77.98 12.08 -8.30
N VAL A 1050 77.00 12.85 -8.78
CA VAL A 1050 77.18 14.28 -9.02
C VAL A 1050 77.26 14.92 -7.65
N ASN A 1051 78.46 15.35 -7.24
CA ASN A 1051 78.66 16.20 -6.07
C ASN A 1051 77.81 17.46 -6.19
N SER A 1052 76.67 17.49 -5.51
CA SER A 1052 75.87 18.68 -5.29
C SER A 1052 76.50 19.55 -4.20
N HIS A 1053 77.55 20.28 -4.55
CA HIS A 1053 77.89 21.49 -3.82
C HIS A 1053 77.00 22.64 -4.29
N SER A 1054 75.83 22.79 -3.66
CA SER A 1054 75.08 24.04 -3.69
C SER A 1054 74.87 24.57 -2.27
N LYS A 1055 75.73 25.54 -1.95
CA LYS A 1055 75.55 26.70 -1.08
C LYS A 1055 74.31 26.72 -0.17
N ARG A 1056 74.57 26.59 1.14
CA ARG A 1056 73.81 27.28 2.19
C ARG A 1056 74.28 28.74 2.25
N THR A 1057 73.39 29.69 1.97
CA THR A 1057 73.43 31.05 2.51
C THR A 1057 72.05 31.69 2.40
N ALA A 1058 71.56 32.15 3.56
CA ALA A 1058 70.42 33.03 3.87
C ALA A 1058 69.02 32.54 3.47
#